data_AF-A0A8S1ZW69-F1
#
_entry.id   AF-A0A8S1ZW69-F1
#
_cell.length_a   1.000
_cell.length_b   1.000
_cell.length_c   1.000
_cell.angle_alpha   90.00
_cell.angle_beta   90.00
_cell.angle_gamma   90.00
#
_symmetry.space_group_name_H-M   'P 1'
#
loop_
_entity.id
_entity.type
_entity.pdbx_description
1 polymer ?
#
loop_
_entity_poly.entity_id
_entity_poly.type
_entity_poly.pdbx_seq_one_letter_code
_entity_poly.pdbx_strand_id
1 'polypeptide(L)'
;MQSSIGKAFQRFCFLVILIVNHVCWIQAQGNSDVNSTESRSADPFLLSTSLPVETAFTFPSALPVIPSGGGNFGKGRIDLGGLEVIQVSISTSTSQRVWRTYEGGPNSMGLTIFQPINLPPSFFTLGFYAQPNNRLLFGWVLAARDVSGNSLRPPVGYVEVINTTSMNINQDGAAYFWQPLCPDGYQAVGLYVTTSPLMPSLSQESISCVRSDLTEQSETDTWVWGTNEMTISSLRPANRGTEATGVHTGTFSCQPLNVPPPPPLFCLKNTKFDLSSMPSRNQTSVLFQSYSPWIYLHPDEDFLPSSVNWFFSNGALLFQKGNESNPVPVQPDGSNLPQGGSDDGLFWLDYPVDKNAKEWVKRGDLGNTKVYLHIKPMFGGTFTDIVVWIFYPFNGNARLKFLFIKSLWLGNIGEHIGDWEHITLRISNFNGELWRAYFSEHSGGTLVEACDLEFQGGNKLVSYSSLHGHAMFSRPGLVLQGDGGNGIRNDMARSDKFFDAGVAYELVAGPGIEEPPWLNYFRKWGPFVRHDIQKNLDGIAKSLPGLLRKKFRKLIYKIPREVLEEDGPTGPKVKSLLPSMPSDGGNFGKRSIDLGGLEVAQLSISNSTSHRVWRTYEGGPNNMGVSIFEPTTLPRNFLKLGFYAQPNNRQLFGWILVAKDVSGSNLRPPVDYTEVGNTTLQIIKQDGPAYFWQPLCPNGYQAVGLYVTTSPMKPSLGQDSINCVRSDLTEKSEADTWVWRIKDMTISSLRPATRGVEATGVYTGTFSFKNLKFLPPPLFCLKNTKFDLSSMPSENQTRVLFQTYSPWIYLHPKEDFLPSSVDWVFANGALLYQKGNESNPVLIHPNGSNLPQGGCDDDLFWLDYVVDKKAKEKVKRGDLGSTKVYLHIKPMFGATFTDIVVWLFFPYNGNAHLKFLFIKSMSLGNIGEHVGDWEHVTLRISNFNGELWRVYFSEHSGGTLVDACDLEFVQGGNKPVVYSSLHGHAMFSKPGVVLQGGGKSGIRNDMARSDKFFDASIGYEVIAGPGVVEPPWLNYFRKWGPRVHYNIDKFLNSVAKILPIFLRKGLRKLINKIPLEVLGQNGPTGPKVKVTWTGDEQYS
;
A
#
# COMPACT_ATOMS: atom_id res chain seq x y z
N MET A 1 60.48 -19.10 16.43
CA MET A 1 59.61 -17.90 16.45
C MET A 1 58.14 -18.32 16.62
N GLN A 2 57.84 -19.04 17.71
CA GLN A 2 56.57 -19.78 17.87
C GLN A 2 56.00 -19.71 19.30
N SER A 3 56.41 -18.74 20.11
CA SER A 3 55.88 -18.55 21.48
C SER A 3 55.24 -17.18 21.77
N SER A 4 55.15 -16.29 20.76
CA SER A 4 54.54 -14.95 20.91
C SER A 4 53.03 -14.93 20.59
N ILE A 5 52.59 -15.75 19.62
CA ILE A 5 51.18 -15.76 19.16
C ILE A 5 50.24 -16.45 20.17
N GLY A 6 50.72 -17.48 20.87
CA GLY A 6 49.93 -18.18 21.91
C GLY A 6 49.65 -17.33 23.15
N LYS A 7 50.59 -16.46 23.54
CA LYS A 7 50.42 -15.55 24.69
C LYS A 7 49.53 -14.34 24.36
N ALA A 8 49.52 -13.88 23.11
CA ALA A 8 48.60 -12.84 22.65
C ALA A 8 47.14 -13.35 22.59
N PHE A 9 46.92 -14.60 22.16
CA PHE A 9 45.59 -15.20 22.10
C PHE A 9 45.03 -15.51 23.50
N GLN A 10 45.86 -15.96 24.45
CA GLN A 10 45.45 -16.13 25.85
C GLN A 10 45.12 -14.80 26.54
N ARG A 11 45.87 -13.72 26.27
CA ARG A 11 45.57 -12.38 26.82
C ARG A 11 44.28 -11.78 26.23
N PHE A 12 43.99 -12.04 24.95
CA PHE A 12 42.74 -11.63 24.30
C PHE A 12 41.53 -12.39 24.87
N CYS A 13 41.65 -13.70 25.10
CA CYS A 13 40.60 -14.49 25.75
C CYS A 13 40.35 -14.08 27.21
N PHE A 14 41.40 -13.70 27.95
CA PHE A 14 41.27 -13.21 29.34
C PHE A 14 40.61 -11.81 29.40
N LEU A 15 40.89 -10.94 28.42
CA LEU A 15 40.25 -9.60 28.32
C LEU A 15 38.76 -9.71 27.96
N VAL A 16 38.38 -10.67 27.11
CA VAL A 16 36.98 -10.95 26.76
C VAL A 16 36.22 -11.55 27.94
N ILE A 17 36.85 -12.40 28.76
CA ILE A 17 36.24 -12.96 29.98
C ILE A 17 36.07 -11.88 31.07
N LEU A 18 37.00 -10.92 31.20
CA LEU A 18 36.86 -9.78 32.10
C LEU A 18 35.73 -8.82 31.69
N ILE A 19 35.53 -8.59 30.39
CA ILE A 19 34.43 -7.74 29.88
C ILE A 19 33.07 -8.44 30.05
N VAL A 20 33.01 -9.77 29.86
CA VAL A 20 31.76 -10.53 30.06
C VAL A 20 31.39 -10.63 31.55
N ASN A 21 32.36 -10.68 32.47
CA ASN A 21 32.08 -10.64 33.91
C ASN A 21 31.74 -9.23 34.43
N HIS A 22 32.24 -8.16 33.81
CA HIS A 22 31.84 -6.78 34.19
C HIS A 22 30.44 -6.40 33.70
N VAL A 23 29.95 -7.02 32.63
CA VAL A 23 28.57 -6.82 32.13
C VAL A 23 27.54 -7.68 32.89
N CYS A 24 27.97 -8.74 33.58
CA CYS A 24 27.10 -9.55 34.45
C CYS A 24 27.10 -9.11 35.93
N TRP A 25 27.71 -7.99 36.30
CA TRP A 25 27.69 -7.43 37.66
C TRP A 25 27.01 -6.05 37.78
N ILE A 26 26.31 -5.59 36.73
CA ILE A 26 25.48 -4.35 36.75
C ILE A 26 23.98 -4.67 36.58
N GLN A 27 23.57 -5.94 36.65
CA GLN A 27 22.16 -6.36 36.61
C GLN A 27 21.73 -7.19 37.83
N ALA A 28 22.33 -6.92 39.00
CA ALA A 28 21.92 -7.52 40.27
C ALA A 28 22.10 -6.55 41.44
N GLN A 29 21.43 -5.39 41.38
CA GLN A 29 21.09 -4.61 42.57
C GLN A 29 19.88 -3.73 42.24
N GLY A 30 18.76 -4.01 42.90
CA GLY A 30 17.53 -3.24 42.75
C GLY A 30 16.27 -4.10 42.67
N ASN A 31 16.09 -5.04 43.59
CA ASN A 31 14.76 -5.55 43.91
C ASN A 31 14.68 -5.70 45.43
N SER A 32 14.09 -4.70 46.08
CA SER A 32 13.56 -4.81 47.43
C SER A 32 12.26 -4.02 47.48
N ASP A 33 11.16 -4.76 47.58
CA ASP A 33 9.83 -4.27 47.87
C ASP A 33 9.81 -3.42 49.15
N VAL A 34 9.16 -2.26 49.09
CA VAL A 34 8.58 -1.61 50.27
C VAL A 34 7.19 -1.09 49.88
N ASN A 35 6.18 -1.70 50.49
CA ASN A 35 4.84 -1.12 50.65
C ASN A 35 4.95 0.22 51.40
N SER A 36 4.51 1.31 50.77
CA SER A 36 3.95 2.44 51.50
C SER A 36 2.90 3.16 50.65
N THR A 37 1.68 3.12 51.15
CA THR A 37 0.62 4.08 50.88
C THR A 37 1.11 5.48 51.25
N GLU A 38 1.41 6.33 50.26
CA GLU A 38 1.56 7.77 50.46
C GLU A 38 1.19 8.53 49.18
N SER A 39 0.40 9.58 49.36
CA SER A 39 -0.13 10.47 48.33
C SER A 39 0.97 11.09 47.47
N ARG A 40 0.89 10.93 46.15
CA ARG A 40 1.73 11.68 45.21
C ARG A 40 1.28 13.14 45.19
N SER A 41 1.93 13.99 45.98
CA SER A 41 1.98 15.42 45.68
C SER A 41 2.90 15.63 44.47
N ALA A 42 2.45 16.47 43.54
CA ALA A 42 3.22 16.88 42.38
C ALA A 42 4.52 17.59 42.81
N ASP A 43 5.60 17.27 42.12
CA ASP A 43 6.89 17.92 42.27
C ASP A 43 6.77 19.41 41.84
N PRO A 44 7.00 20.40 42.71
CA PRO A 44 6.73 21.82 42.42
C PRO A 44 7.65 22.44 41.35
N PHE A 45 8.64 21.71 40.85
CA PHE A 45 9.67 22.24 39.94
C PHE A 45 9.30 22.25 38.45
N LEU A 46 8.18 21.65 38.04
CA LEU A 46 7.68 21.69 36.65
C LEU A 46 6.64 22.80 36.36
N LEU A 47 6.32 23.63 37.36
CA LEU A 47 5.33 24.71 37.26
C LEU A 47 5.92 26.07 36.80
N SER A 48 7.20 26.13 36.40
CA SER A 48 7.89 27.41 36.10
C SER A 48 8.28 27.65 34.64
N THR A 49 7.94 26.77 33.69
CA THR A 49 8.15 27.02 32.25
C THR A 49 6.82 27.11 31.50
N SER A 50 6.54 28.28 30.89
CA SER A 50 5.39 28.50 30.00
C SER A 50 5.36 27.47 28.87
N LEU A 51 4.17 26.96 28.53
CA LEU A 51 4.05 25.96 27.46
C LEU A 51 4.30 26.63 26.09
N PRO A 52 4.97 25.98 25.13
CA PRO A 52 5.18 26.53 23.78
C PRO A 52 3.90 27.10 23.13
N VAL A 53 2.77 26.42 23.30
CA VAL A 53 1.46 26.84 22.76
C VAL A 53 0.91 28.14 23.35
N GLU A 54 1.49 28.68 24.42
CA GLU A 54 1.12 29.99 24.96
C GLU A 54 1.78 31.13 24.20
N THR A 55 2.76 30.82 23.34
CA THR A 55 3.50 31.80 22.54
C THR A 55 3.12 31.67 21.07
N ALA A 56 2.58 32.74 20.49
CA ALA A 56 2.26 32.81 19.06
C ALA A 56 3.53 32.74 18.22
N PHE A 57 3.52 31.90 17.19
CA PHE A 57 4.58 31.87 16.19
C PHE A 57 4.53 33.17 15.36
N THR A 58 5.72 33.70 15.08
CA THR A 58 5.89 34.80 14.13
C THR A 58 6.99 34.43 13.16
N PHE A 59 6.78 34.78 11.89
CA PHE A 59 7.80 34.61 10.87
C PHE A 59 9.01 35.51 11.15
N PRO A 60 10.24 35.10 10.78
CA PRO A 60 11.44 35.91 10.99
C PRO A 60 11.42 37.27 10.26
N SER A 61 10.61 37.41 9.22
CA SER A 61 10.42 38.64 8.46
C SER A 61 8.94 38.86 8.16
N ALA A 62 8.59 40.10 7.78
CA ALA A 62 7.22 40.44 7.41
C ALA A 62 6.70 39.52 6.29
N LEU A 63 5.40 39.22 6.34
CA LEU A 63 4.74 38.45 5.29
C LEU A 63 4.85 39.18 3.93
N PRO A 64 4.87 38.45 2.81
CA PRO A 64 4.99 39.05 1.49
C PRO A 64 3.87 40.04 1.19
N VAL A 65 4.23 41.20 0.63
CA VAL A 65 3.25 42.13 0.08
C VAL A 65 2.76 41.58 -1.27
N ILE A 66 1.55 41.03 -1.25
CA ILE A 66 0.96 40.42 -2.45
C ILE A 66 0.59 41.51 -3.46
N PRO A 67 1.12 41.49 -4.69
CA PRO A 67 0.75 42.47 -5.70
C PRO A 67 -0.71 42.30 -6.10
N SER A 68 -1.36 43.41 -6.46
CA SER A 68 -2.72 43.39 -7.01
C SER A 68 -2.76 42.56 -8.28
N GLY A 69 -3.54 41.48 -8.27
CA GLY A 69 -3.79 40.61 -9.42
C GLY A 69 -5.25 40.70 -9.88
N GLY A 70 -5.54 40.24 -11.09
CA GLY A 70 -6.91 40.16 -11.60
C GLY A 70 -7.81 39.16 -10.85
N GLY A 71 -7.23 38.27 -10.04
CA GLY A 71 -7.94 37.23 -9.28
C GLY A 71 -8.32 37.62 -7.84
N ASN A 72 -8.70 36.62 -7.05
CA ASN A 72 -9.15 36.73 -5.66
C ASN A 72 -8.14 36.27 -4.60
N PHE A 73 -6.97 35.79 -5.03
CA PHE A 73 -5.87 35.42 -4.13
C PHE A 73 -5.49 36.57 -3.18
N GLY A 74 -5.28 36.26 -1.90
CA GLY A 74 -4.77 37.21 -0.92
C GLY A 74 -5.79 38.26 -0.43
N LYS A 75 -7.06 38.18 -0.83
CA LYS A 75 -8.11 39.14 -0.41
C LYS A 75 -8.71 38.84 0.97
N GLY A 76 -8.23 37.79 1.65
CA GLY A 76 -8.72 37.36 2.96
C GLY A 76 -10.05 36.62 2.96
N ARG A 77 -10.75 36.54 1.82
CA ARG A 77 -12.08 35.92 1.70
C ARG A 77 -12.19 35.08 0.44
N ILE A 78 -12.90 33.96 0.51
CA ILE A 78 -13.17 33.07 -0.64
C ILE A 78 -14.64 32.67 -0.64
N ASP A 79 -15.33 32.81 -1.77
CA ASP A 79 -16.70 32.35 -1.96
C ASP A 79 -16.72 30.91 -2.50
N LEU A 80 -17.34 30.01 -1.73
CA LEU A 80 -17.44 28.58 -2.03
C LEU A 80 -18.70 28.22 -2.85
N GLY A 81 -19.43 29.22 -3.34
CA GLY A 81 -20.68 29.07 -4.10
C GLY A 81 -21.92 29.40 -3.27
N GLY A 82 -21.92 30.56 -2.62
CA GLY A 82 -23.00 31.04 -1.75
C GLY A 82 -22.64 31.07 -0.26
N LEU A 83 -21.48 30.52 0.09
CA LEU A 83 -20.88 30.58 1.43
C LEU A 83 -19.50 31.21 1.33
N GLU A 84 -19.37 32.43 1.82
CA GLU A 84 -18.08 33.11 1.86
C GLU A 84 -17.34 32.76 3.15
N VAL A 85 -16.10 32.35 3.04
CA VAL A 85 -15.26 31.95 4.17
C VAL A 85 -14.07 32.89 4.36
N ILE A 86 -13.62 33.01 5.60
CA ILE A 86 -12.37 33.67 6.00
C ILE A 86 -11.52 32.72 6.83
N GLN A 87 -10.22 32.85 6.70
CA GLN A 87 -9.26 32.15 7.56
C GLN A 87 -8.97 32.99 8.80
N VAL A 88 -9.33 32.49 9.98
CA VAL A 88 -9.09 33.15 11.27
C VAL A 88 -7.87 32.49 11.91
N SER A 89 -6.73 33.20 11.91
CA SER A 89 -5.53 32.74 12.63
C SER A 89 -5.81 32.71 14.14
N ILE A 90 -5.28 31.70 14.83
CA ILE A 90 -5.42 31.53 16.27
C ILE A 90 -4.35 32.36 16.97
N SER A 91 -4.78 33.38 17.70
CA SER A 91 -3.92 34.33 18.41
C SER A 91 -4.61 34.86 19.66
N THR A 92 -3.91 35.66 20.46
CA THR A 92 -4.46 36.29 21.66
C THR A 92 -5.58 37.31 21.38
N SER A 93 -5.68 37.84 20.16
CA SER A 93 -6.70 38.83 19.78
C SER A 93 -7.89 38.24 19.02
N THR A 94 -7.74 37.05 18.44
CA THR A 94 -8.72 36.40 17.55
C THR A 94 -9.23 35.08 18.10
N SER A 95 -8.69 34.62 19.23
CA SER A 95 -9.12 33.39 19.88
C SER A 95 -9.01 33.47 21.40
N GLN A 96 -9.84 32.69 22.08
CA GLN A 96 -9.73 32.47 23.52
C GLN A 96 -9.45 31.00 23.81
N ARG A 97 -8.59 30.76 24.80
CA ARG A 97 -8.32 29.42 25.31
C ARG A 97 -9.54 28.91 26.08
N VAL A 98 -10.04 27.74 25.70
CA VAL A 98 -11.23 27.12 26.32
C VAL A 98 -10.83 26.04 27.32
N TRP A 99 -9.95 25.13 26.91
CA TRP A 99 -9.56 23.99 27.72
C TRP A 99 -8.12 23.56 27.40
N ARG A 100 -7.45 22.99 28.39
CA ARG A 100 -6.09 22.46 28.27
C ARG A 100 -5.86 21.27 29.19
N THR A 101 -5.09 20.32 28.70
CA THR A 101 -4.46 19.25 29.47
C THR A 101 -2.94 19.38 29.43
N TYR A 102 -2.24 18.89 30.45
CA TYR A 102 -0.78 19.02 30.63
C TYR A 102 -0.04 17.71 30.43
N GLU A 103 -0.75 16.63 30.11
CA GLU A 103 -0.17 15.30 29.94
C GLU A 103 -0.83 14.53 28.78
N GLY A 104 -0.20 13.45 28.35
CA GLY A 104 -0.55 12.75 27.12
C GLY A 104 -0.20 13.57 25.86
N GLY A 105 -0.48 13.02 24.68
CA GLY A 105 -0.10 13.70 23.42
C GLY A 105 1.41 13.68 23.11
N PRO A 106 1.83 14.41 22.07
CA PRO A 106 3.23 14.58 21.72
C PRO A 106 4.07 15.12 22.89
N ASN A 107 5.23 14.50 23.14
CA ASN A 107 6.12 14.81 24.27
C ASN A 107 5.45 14.74 25.66
N SER A 108 4.28 14.11 25.76
CA SER A 108 3.45 14.09 26.98
C SER A 108 3.15 15.49 27.54
N MET A 109 3.04 16.51 26.69
CA MET A 109 2.79 17.90 27.12
C MET A 109 1.31 18.29 27.11
N GLY A 110 0.43 17.40 26.64
CA GLY A 110 -1.00 17.63 26.49
C GLY A 110 -1.38 18.45 25.25
N LEU A 111 -2.59 19.02 25.26
CA LEU A 111 -3.14 19.85 24.18
C LEU A 111 -3.89 21.06 24.72
N THR A 112 -4.10 22.06 23.86
CA THR A 112 -4.93 23.24 24.15
C THR A 112 -5.98 23.44 23.06
N ILE A 113 -7.20 23.76 23.46
CA ILE A 113 -8.35 24.06 22.60
C ILE A 113 -8.66 25.54 22.63
N PHE A 114 -8.89 26.11 21.45
CA PHE A 114 -9.13 27.52 21.22
C PHE A 114 -10.47 27.74 20.50
N GLN A 115 -11.24 28.70 21.00
CA GLN A 115 -12.46 29.20 20.35
C GLN A 115 -12.12 30.48 19.58
N PRO A 116 -12.52 30.61 18.30
CA PRO A 116 -12.39 31.88 17.59
C PRO A 116 -13.34 32.95 18.18
N ILE A 117 -12.84 34.17 18.35
CA ILE A 117 -13.57 35.33 18.85
C ILE A 117 -13.28 36.56 17.98
N ASN A 118 -14.01 37.66 18.19
CA ASN A 118 -13.83 38.92 17.45
C ASN A 118 -13.97 38.76 15.93
N LEU A 119 -14.91 37.92 15.49
CA LEU A 119 -15.19 37.71 14.07
C LEU A 119 -15.76 38.98 13.42
N PRO A 120 -15.47 39.25 12.14
CA PRO A 120 -16.08 40.36 11.43
C PRO A 120 -17.61 40.24 11.40
N PRO A 121 -18.34 41.36 11.28
CA PRO A 121 -19.81 41.33 11.22
C PRO A 121 -20.33 40.34 10.16
N SER A 122 -21.35 39.57 10.55
CA SER A 122 -21.99 38.54 9.73
C SER A 122 -21.16 37.29 9.44
N PHE A 123 -19.97 37.12 10.04
CA PHE A 123 -19.24 35.85 10.04
C PHE A 123 -19.51 35.06 11.32
N PHE A 124 -19.67 33.75 11.17
CA PHE A 124 -20.01 32.83 12.24
C PHE A 124 -18.98 31.70 12.38
N THR A 125 -18.84 31.23 13.61
CA THR A 125 -17.96 30.10 13.97
C THR A 125 -18.50 28.79 13.39
N LEU A 126 -17.62 27.99 12.77
CA LEU A 126 -17.96 26.64 12.28
C LEU A 126 -17.45 25.51 13.19
N GLY A 127 -16.54 25.83 14.12
CA GLY A 127 -15.94 24.88 15.05
C GLY A 127 -14.73 25.48 15.76
N PHE A 128 -14.17 24.73 16.70
CA PHE A 128 -13.01 25.14 17.50
C PHE A 128 -11.72 24.56 16.90
N TYR A 129 -10.58 25.12 17.32
CA TYR A 129 -9.24 24.66 16.95
C TYR A 129 -8.57 23.93 18.12
N ALA A 130 -7.82 22.87 17.83
CA ALA A 130 -7.06 22.13 18.83
C ALA A 130 -5.61 21.93 18.38
N GLN A 131 -4.67 22.07 19.30
CA GLN A 131 -3.24 21.96 19.01
C GLN A 131 -2.47 21.31 20.18
N PRO A 132 -1.45 20.48 19.89
CA PRO A 132 -0.53 19.98 20.92
C PRO A 132 0.24 21.09 21.62
N ASN A 133 0.53 20.92 22.92
CA ASN A 133 1.21 21.94 23.71
C ASN A 133 2.71 22.05 23.44
N ASN A 134 3.31 21.06 22.76
CA ASN A 134 4.75 20.97 22.52
C ASN A 134 5.27 21.87 21.38
N ARG A 135 4.40 22.70 20.77
CA ARG A 135 4.76 23.60 19.66
C ARG A 135 4.17 25.00 19.85
N LEU A 136 4.81 26.00 19.23
CA LEU A 136 4.33 27.39 19.24
C LEU A 136 2.92 27.50 18.64
N LEU A 137 2.11 28.44 19.13
CA LEU A 137 0.75 28.64 18.66
C LEU A 137 0.75 29.11 17.21
N PHE A 138 0.36 28.20 16.33
CA PHE A 138 0.31 28.41 14.88
C PHE A 138 -0.81 27.56 14.31
N GLY A 139 -1.97 28.20 14.14
CA GLY A 139 -3.19 27.52 13.79
C GLY A 139 -4.19 28.47 13.19
N TRP A 140 -5.20 27.92 12.55
CA TRP A 140 -6.29 28.70 11.99
C TRP A 140 -7.56 27.84 11.94
N VAL A 141 -8.70 28.51 11.87
CA VAL A 141 -10.00 27.89 11.61
C VAL A 141 -10.78 28.76 10.61
N LEU A 142 -11.62 28.15 9.80
CA LEU A 142 -12.51 28.91 8.92
C LEU A 142 -13.74 29.40 9.69
N ALA A 143 -14.06 30.67 9.50
CA ALA A 143 -15.36 31.24 9.82
C ALA A 143 -16.10 31.54 8.50
N ALA A 144 -17.43 31.54 8.54
CA ALA A 144 -18.23 31.67 7.32
C ALA A 144 -19.37 32.68 7.42
N ARG A 145 -19.72 33.26 6.29
CA ARG A 145 -20.83 34.20 6.09
C ARG A 145 -21.76 33.66 5.02
N ASP A 146 -23.05 33.72 5.32
CA ASP A 146 -24.10 33.36 4.39
C ASP A 146 -24.30 34.46 3.34
N VAL A 147 -24.02 34.16 2.08
CA VAL A 147 -24.21 35.09 0.95
C VAL A 147 -25.50 34.77 0.20
N SER A 148 -25.91 33.50 0.17
CA SER A 148 -27.12 33.06 -0.52
C SER A 148 -28.41 33.25 0.29
N GLY A 149 -28.30 33.62 1.57
CA GLY A 149 -29.41 33.80 2.50
C GLY A 149 -29.98 32.50 3.08
N ASN A 150 -29.31 31.37 2.81
CA ASN A 150 -29.68 30.05 3.31
C ASN A 150 -28.51 29.07 3.41
N SER A 151 -27.25 29.52 3.31
CA SER A 151 -26.08 28.65 3.44
C SER A 151 -25.75 28.28 4.90
N LEU A 152 -26.19 29.08 5.87
CA LEU A 152 -25.97 28.83 7.30
C LEU A 152 -27.29 28.81 8.08
N ARG A 153 -27.37 27.96 9.11
CA ARG A 153 -28.46 27.94 10.09
C ARG A 153 -27.93 27.71 11.51
N PRO A 154 -28.62 28.24 12.54
CA PRO A 154 -28.33 27.87 13.92
C PRO A 154 -28.58 26.37 14.15
N PRO A 155 -27.89 25.75 15.13
CA PRO A 155 -28.17 24.39 15.56
C PRO A 155 -29.55 24.31 16.22
N VAL A 156 -30.21 23.15 16.08
CA VAL A 156 -31.50 22.86 16.74
C VAL A 156 -31.32 22.16 18.09
N GLY A 157 -30.09 21.76 18.41
CA GLY A 157 -29.72 21.08 19.65
C GLY A 157 -28.22 20.76 19.68
N TYR A 158 -27.79 20.06 20.73
CA TYR A 158 -26.43 19.53 20.84
C TYR A 158 -26.45 18.10 21.37
N VAL A 159 -25.46 17.30 20.96
CA VAL A 159 -25.14 16.00 21.56
C VAL A 159 -23.82 16.13 22.30
N GLU A 160 -23.79 15.75 23.57
CA GLU A 160 -22.53 15.60 24.30
C GLU A 160 -21.79 14.37 23.74
N VAL A 161 -20.63 14.61 23.13
CA VAL A 161 -19.76 13.56 22.57
C VAL A 161 -19.00 12.85 23.69
N ILE A 162 -18.40 13.63 24.59
CA ILE A 162 -17.68 13.16 25.78
C ILE A 162 -17.45 14.32 26.74
N ASN A 163 -17.24 14.01 28.03
CA ASN A 163 -16.73 14.96 29.01
C ASN A 163 -15.52 14.38 29.76
N THR A 164 -14.69 15.26 30.33
CA THR A 164 -13.45 14.87 31.00
C THR A 164 -13.57 14.76 32.53
N THR A 165 -14.79 14.77 33.07
CA THR A 165 -15.05 14.87 34.53
C THR A 165 -14.56 13.66 35.32
N SER A 166 -14.72 12.46 34.76
CA SER A 166 -14.28 11.20 35.38
C SER A 166 -12.87 10.77 34.95
N MET A 167 -12.20 11.56 34.11
CA MET A 167 -10.89 11.20 33.57
C MET A 167 -9.79 11.56 34.56
N ASN A 168 -8.92 10.60 34.86
CA ASN A 168 -7.74 10.85 35.68
C ASN A 168 -6.62 11.46 34.83
N ILE A 169 -6.82 12.73 34.41
CA ILE A 169 -5.85 13.50 33.63
C ILE A 169 -5.53 14.84 34.28
N ASN A 170 -4.27 15.28 34.17
CA ASN A 170 -3.86 16.63 34.54
C ASN A 170 -4.41 17.66 33.53
N GLN A 171 -5.36 18.50 33.97
CA GLN A 171 -6.11 19.45 33.13
C GLN A 171 -6.54 20.68 33.93
N ASP A 172 -6.90 21.77 33.24
CA ASP A 172 -7.37 23.01 33.90
C ASP A 172 -8.66 22.81 34.71
N GLY A 173 -9.53 21.94 34.22
CA GLY A 173 -10.87 21.65 34.74
C GLY A 173 -11.61 20.74 33.77
N ALA A 174 -12.81 20.29 34.13
CA ALA A 174 -13.61 19.44 33.25
C ALA A 174 -13.97 20.18 31.95
N ALA A 175 -13.86 19.49 30.82
CA ALA A 175 -14.35 19.92 29.52
C ALA A 175 -15.49 19.03 29.04
N TYR A 176 -16.38 19.63 28.26
CA TYR A 176 -17.53 18.98 27.65
C TYR A 176 -17.49 19.27 26.15
N PHE A 177 -17.48 18.21 25.35
CA PHE A 177 -17.41 18.28 23.89
C PHE A 177 -18.81 18.12 23.32
N TRP A 178 -19.31 19.14 22.64
CA TRP A 178 -20.66 19.19 22.10
C TRP A 178 -20.62 19.18 20.57
N GLN A 179 -21.38 18.27 19.97
CA GLN A 179 -21.63 18.28 18.54
C GLN A 179 -22.97 18.94 18.25
N PRO A 180 -23.02 19.97 17.39
CA PRO A 180 -24.30 20.60 17.03
C PRO A 180 -25.19 19.63 16.23
N LEU A 181 -26.46 19.56 16.63
CA LEU A 181 -27.52 18.94 15.85
C LEU A 181 -28.01 19.97 14.84
N CYS A 182 -27.84 19.65 13.55
CA CYS A 182 -28.19 20.54 12.47
C CYS A 182 -29.62 20.29 11.95
N PRO A 183 -30.32 21.34 11.49
CA PRO A 183 -31.62 21.19 10.85
C PRO A 183 -31.51 20.39 9.54
N ASP A 184 -32.63 19.84 9.08
CA ASP A 184 -32.68 19.05 7.85
C ASP A 184 -32.06 19.80 6.65
N GLY A 185 -31.18 19.11 5.93
CA GLY A 185 -30.43 19.69 4.81
C GLY A 185 -29.16 20.44 5.21
N TYR A 186 -28.79 20.49 6.50
CA TYR A 186 -27.56 21.09 7.00
C TYR A 186 -26.70 20.07 7.78
N GLN A 187 -25.40 20.34 7.89
CA GLN A 187 -24.40 19.45 8.49
C GLN A 187 -23.42 20.21 9.38
N ALA A 188 -22.87 19.49 10.36
CA ALA A 188 -21.89 20.00 11.32
C ALA A 188 -20.47 19.89 10.76
N VAL A 189 -19.71 20.97 10.87
CA VAL A 189 -18.33 21.06 10.38
C VAL A 189 -17.28 21.00 11.50
N GLY A 190 -17.70 21.20 12.75
CA GLY A 190 -16.83 21.12 13.91
C GLY A 190 -17.59 20.98 15.23
N LEU A 191 -16.81 20.86 16.30
CA LEU A 191 -17.30 20.71 17.66
C LEU A 191 -17.27 22.05 18.40
N TYR A 192 -18.14 22.16 19.41
CA TYR A 192 -18.19 23.24 20.39
C TYR A 192 -17.74 22.70 21.75
N VAL A 193 -16.85 23.40 22.46
CA VAL A 193 -16.30 22.91 23.74
C VAL A 193 -16.64 23.89 24.86
N THR A 194 -17.04 23.38 26.02
CA THR A 194 -17.32 24.18 27.22
C THR A 194 -16.58 23.64 28.43
N THR A 195 -16.44 24.48 29.47
CA THR A 195 -15.92 24.11 30.80
C THR A 195 -17.04 23.93 31.83
N SER A 196 -18.30 24.00 31.39
CA SER A 196 -19.50 23.81 32.19
C SER A 196 -20.37 22.72 31.57
N PRO A 197 -21.05 21.88 32.38
CA PRO A 197 -21.97 20.86 31.89
C PRO A 197 -23.24 21.44 31.26
N LEU A 198 -23.44 22.76 31.33
CA LEU A 198 -24.59 23.41 30.69
C LEU A 198 -24.45 23.38 29.17
N MET A 199 -25.53 22.95 28.52
CA MET A 199 -25.64 22.92 27.06
C MET A 199 -25.35 24.32 26.46
N PRO A 200 -24.62 24.41 25.34
CA PRO A 200 -24.37 25.68 24.68
C PRO A 200 -25.64 26.36 24.15
N SER A 201 -25.59 27.68 23.94
CA SER A 201 -26.66 28.45 23.31
C SER A 201 -26.97 27.92 21.91
N LEU A 202 -28.26 27.80 21.57
CA LEU A 202 -28.75 27.46 20.22
C LEU A 202 -28.69 28.65 19.24
N SER A 203 -27.96 29.71 19.57
CA SER A 203 -27.80 30.87 18.71
C SER A 203 -26.82 30.61 17.58
N GLN A 204 -27.01 31.28 16.44
CA GLN A 204 -26.09 31.19 15.31
C GLN A 204 -24.69 31.73 15.64
N GLU A 205 -24.59 32.58 16.67
CA GLU A 205 -23.35 33.16 17.18
C GLU A 205 -22.47 32.16 17.94
N SER A 206 -23.01 31.04 18.43
CA SER A 206 -22.21 30.00 19.12
C SER A 206 -21.49 29.12 18.10
N ILE A 207 -22.24 28.47 17.22
CA ILE A 207 -21.74 27.68 16.08
C ILE A 207 -22.82 27.65 15.00
N SER A 208 -22.43 27.58 13.73
CA SER A 208 -23.36 27.49 12.61
C SER A 208 -23.28 26.15 11.89
N CYS A 209 -24.44 25.64 11.52
CA CYS A 209 -24.59 24.49 10.63
C CYS A 209 -24.55 24.93 9.17
N VAL A 210 -23.95 24.10 8.30
CA VAL A 210 -23.69 24.44 6.89
C VAL A 210 -24.58 23.62 5.98
N ARG A 211 -25.13 24.24 4.92
CA ARG A 211 -25.98 23.54 3.95
C ARG A 211 -25.23 22.34 3.32
N SER A 212 -25.89 21.20 3.25
CA SER A 212 -25.28 19.90 2.96
C SER A 212 -24.68 19.71 1.56
N ASP A 213 -25.02 20.56 0.59
CA ASP A 213 -24.39 20.60 -0.74
C ASP A 213 -23.06 21.38 -0.75
N LEU A 214 -22.82 22.19 0.29
CA LEU A 214 -21.59 22.95 0.53
C LEU A 214 -20.63 22.24 1.50
N THR A 215 -20.87 20.95 1.77
CA THR A 215 -20.05 20.11 2.62
C THR A 215 -19.51 18.89 1.87
N GLU A 216 -18.42 18.32 2.38
CA GLU A 216 -17.72 17.17 1.82
C GLU A 216 -17.38 16.18 2.94
N GLN A 217 -17.34 14.88 2.62
CA GLN A 217 -16.99 13.86 3.61
C GLN A 217 -15.59 14.13 4.19
N SER A 218 -15.48 14.08 5.51
CA SER A 218 -14.22 14.27 6.23
C SER A 218 -13.57 12.94 6.63
N GLU A 219 -12.26 12.99 6.90
CA GLU A 219 -11.49 11.95 7.57
C GLU A 219 -10.53 12.60 8.59
N THR A 220 -10.01 11.80 9.52
CA THR A 220 -8.96 12.22 10.46
C THR A 220 -7.64 12.46 9.73
N ASP A 221 -7.00 13.60 9.98
CA ASP A 221 -5.70 14.00 9.40
C ASP A 221 -4.55 13.74 10.37
N THR A 222 -4.24 14.69 11.25
CA THR A 222 -3.10 14.65 12.15
C THR A 222 -3.58 14.32 13.55
N TRP A 223 -2.94 13.33 14.18
CA TRP A 223 -3.19 13.03 15.59
C TRP A 223 -2.71 14.19 16.47
N VAL A 224 -3.61 14.77 17.25
CA VAL A 224 -3.32 15.91 18.13
C VAL A 224 -3.02 15.42 19.54
N TRP A 225 -3.85 14.51 20.06
CA TRP A 225 -3.75 13.98 21.42
C TRP A 225 -4.66 12.78 21.63
N GLY A 226 -4.40 11.97 22.65
CA GLY A 226 -5.31 10.92 23.07
C GLY A 226 -4.94 10.29 24.41
N THR A 227 -5.91 9.58 24.98
CA THR A 227 -5.81 8.76 26.19
C THR A 227 -6.36 7.36 25.91
N ASN A 228 -6.48 6.53 26.95
CA ASN A 228 -7.19 5.24 26.84
C ASN A 228 -8.71 5.39 26.61
N GLU A 229 -9.26 6.60 26.73
CA GLU A 229 -10.70 6.86 26.71
C GLU A 229 -11.13 7.68 25.50
N MET A 230 -10.26 8.53 24.94
CA MET A 230 -10.58 9.35 23.75
C MET A 230 -9.37 9.70 22.91
N THR A 231 -9.61 10.03 21.64
CA THR A 231 -8.60 10.53 20.70
C THR A 231 -9.10 11.82 20.03
N ILE A 232 -8.24 12.83 19.96
CA ILE A 232 -8.45 14.07 19.23
C ILE A 232 -7.51 14.09 18.02
N SER A 233 -8.07 14.39 16.85
CA SER A 233 -7.32 14.52 15.59
C SER A 233 -7.88 15.68 14.78
N SER A 234 -7.03 16.36 14.02
CA SER A 234 -7.51 17.36 13.05
C SER A 234 -8.34 16.68 11.95
N LEU A 235 -9.24 17.44 11.33
CA LEU A 235 -10.09 16.98 10.24
C LEU A 235 -9.61 17.49 8.88
N ARG A 236 -9.69 16.64 7.87
CA ARG A 236 -9.47 17.01 6.46
C ARG A 236 -10.53 16.40 5.54
N PRO A 237 -10.68 16.90 4.31
CA PRO A 237 -11.52 16.26 3.30
C PRO A 237 -10.99 14.87 2.91
N ALA A 238 -11.90 13.89 2.76
CA ALA A 238 -11.57 12.53 2.35
C ALA A 238 -11.16 12.46 0.87
N ASN A 239 -11.84 13.22 -0.01
CA ASN A 239 -11.43 13.38 -1.41
C ASN A 239 -10.40 14.50 -1.55
N ARG A 240 -9.22 14.20 -2.12
CA ARG A 240 -8.09 15.13 -2.24
C ARG A 240 -7.42 14.97 -3.60
N GLY A 241 -6.90 16.06 -4.14
CA GLY A 241 -6.24 16.11 -5.44
C GLY A 241 -6.41 17.48 -6.06
N THR A 242 -5.82 17.68 -7.23
CA THR A 242 -5.89 18.95 -7.97
C THR A 242 -7.29 19.26 -8.50
N GLU A 243 -8.15 18.26 -8.60
CA GLU A 243 -9.55 18.41 -9.05
C GLU A 243 -10.56 18.25 -7.90
N ALA A 244 -10.08 18.02 -6.68
CA ALA A 244 -10.96 17.78 -5.54
C ALA A 244 -11.51 19.09 -4.97
N THR A 245 -12.82 19.13 -4.75
CA THR A 245 -13.56 20.32 -4.27
C THR A 245 -13.61 20.45 -2.75
N GLY A 246 -13.17 19.45 -1.99
CA GLY A 246 -13.22 19.47 -0.53
C GLY A 246 -12.26 20.51 0.08
N VAL A 247 -12.74 21.30 1.04
CA VAL A 247 -12.03 22.42 1.66
C VAL A 247 -11.69 22.10 3.12
N HIS A 248 -10.41 22.27 3.48
CA HIS A 248 -9.93 22.09 4.85
C HIS A 248 -10.41 23.22 5.76
N THR A 249 -10.99 22.87 6.91
CA THR A 249 -11.71 23.81 7.78
C THR A 249 -10.92 24.25 9.01
N GLY A 250 -9.86 23.51 9.36
CA GLY A 250 -9.06 23.76 10.57
C GLY A 250 -9.73 23.29 11.86
N THR A 251 -10.82 22.52 11.76
CA THR A 251 -11.52 21.92 12.90
C THR A 251 -10.93 20.56 13.26
N PHE A 252 -11.38 19.99 14.38
CA PHE A 252 -10.94 18.68 14.87
C PHE A 252 -12.13 17.76 15.16
N SER A 253 -11.86 16.46 15.20
CA SER A 253 -12.77 15.42 15.68
C SER A 253 -12.33 14.93 17.04
N CYS A 254 -13.32 14.53 17.85
CA CYS A 254 -13.12 13.84 19.11
C CYS A 254 -13.78 12.47 19.02
N GLN A 255 -12.99 11.41 19.12
CA GLN A 255 -13.45 10.03 19.05
C GLN A 255 -13.29 9.36 20.42
N PRO A 256 -14.40 9.07 21.13
CA PRO A 256 -14.36 8.20 22.31
C PRO A 256 -13.98 6.76 21.92
N LEU A 257 -13.22 6.06 22.78
CA LEU A 257 -12.67 4.72 22.48
C LEU A 257 -13.55 3.55 22.95
N ASN A 258 -14.59 3.80 23.78
CA ASN A 258 -15.45 2.77 24.37
C ASN A 258 -16.96 3.07 24.30
N VAL A 259 -17.37 4.07 23.52
CA VAL A 259 -18.79 4.38 23.27
C VAL A 259 -19.02 4.53 21.76
N PRO A 260 -20.27 4.42 21.28
CA PRO A 260 -20.58 4.58 19.86
C PRO A 260 -19.99 5.88 19.29
N PRO A 261 -19.50 5.87 18.05
CA PRO A 261 -18.94 7.07 17.44
C PRO A 261 -20.02 8.17 17.35
N PRO A 262 -19.64 9.43 17.59
CA PRO A 262 -20.57 10.54 17.44
C PRO A 262 -21.00 10.70 15.96
N PRO A 263 -22.05 11.48 15.66
CA PRO A 263 -22.46 11.73 14.29
C PRO A 263 -21.28 12.26 13.44
N PRO A 264 -21.25 11.98 12.11
CA PRO A 264 -20.12 12.39 11.29
C PRO A 264 -19.99 13.92 11.24
N LEU A 265 -18.76 14.39 11.34
CA LEU A 265 -18.39 15.77 11.01
C LEU A 265 -18.01 15.85 9.54
N PHE A 266 -18.21 17.01 8.93
CA PHE A 266 -17.93 17.24 7.52
C PHE A 266 -16.90 18.34 7.34
N CYS A 267 -16.21 18.32 6.20
CA CYS A 267 -15.46 19.47 5.73
C CYS A 267 -16.35 20.34 4.84
N LEU A 268 -15.87 21.52 4.45
CA LEU A 268 -16.56 22.36 3.48
C LEU A 268 -16.30 21.85 2.06
N LYS A 269 -17.10 22.31 1.10
CA LYS A 269 -16.97 22.03 -0.33
C LYS A 269 -17.00 23.32 -1.13
N ASN A 270 -16.03 23.50 -2.02
CA ASN A 270 -16.04 24.59 -2.99
C ASN A 270 -16.83 24.16 -4.22
N THR A 271 -18.06 24.64 -4.35
CA THR A 271 -18.93 24.33 -5.51
C THR A 271 -18.68 25.27 -6.70
N LYS A 272 -18.00 26.40 -6.48
CA LYS A 272 -17.61 27.35 -7.53
C LYS A 272 -16.36 26.91 -8.29
N PHE A 273 -15.38 26.38 -7.57
CA PHE A 273 -14.12 25.77 -8.05
C PHE A 273 -13.53 26.36 -9.36
N ASP A 274 -13.55 27.68 -9.49
CA ASP A 274 -13.09 28.40 -10.70
C ASP A 274 -11.60 28.76 -10.64
N LEU A 275 -10.90 28.29 -9.61
CA LEU A 275 -9.50 28.57 -9.30
C LEU A 275 -9.15 30.07 -9.23
N SER A 276 -10.15 30.97 -9.14
CA SER A 276 -9.95 32.42 -9.13
C SER A 276 -9.16 32.90 -7.91
N SER A 277 -9.16 32.12 -6.84
CA SER A 277 -8.38 32.38 -5.62
C SER A 277 -6.95 31.86 -5.67
N MET A 278 -6.51 31.20 -6.75
CA MET A 278 -5.10 30.80 -6.91
C MET A 278 -4.21 32.01 -7.22
N PRO A 279 -2.91 31.97 -6.83
CA PRO A 279 -1.98 33.04 -7.18
C PRO A 279 -1.74 33.08 -8.69
N SER A 280 -1.71 34.29 -9.25
CA SER A 280 -1.22 34.55 -10.60
C SER A 280 0.30 34.33 -10.70
N ARG A 281 0.85 34.23 -11.92
CA ARG A 281 2.31 34.09 -12.14
C ARG A 281 3.17 35.10 -11.37
N ASN A 282 2.77 36.37 -11.34
CA ASN A 282 3.48 37.42 -10.61
C ASN A 282 3.38 37.24 -9.09
N GLN A 283 2.22 36.82 -8.59
CA GLN A 283 2.03 36.52 -7.16
C GLN A 283 2.82 35.28 -6.77
N THR A 284 2.83 34.22 -7.58
CA THR A 284 3.66 33.04 -7.38
C THR A 284 5.14 33.38 -7.31
N SER A 285 5.64 34.30 -8.17
CA SER A 285 7.01 34.79 -8.09
C SER A 285 7.31 35.45 -6.73
N VAL A 286 6.42 36.30 -6.23
CA VAL A 286 6.59 36.98 -4.92
C VAL A 286 6.55 35.97 -3.77
N LEU A 287 5.59 35.04 -3.78
CA LEU A 287 5.48 33.98 -2.78
C LEU A 287 6.73 33.11 -2.77
N PHE A 288 7.17 32.69 -3.96
CA PHE A 288 8.34 31.83 -4.07
C PHE A 288 9.61 32.56 -3.64
N GLN A 289 9.82 33.82 -4.04
CA GLN A 289 10.94 34.61 -3.53
C GLN A 289 10.93 34.79 -2.01
N SER A 290 9.76 34.73 -1.37
CA SER A 290 9.62 34.91 0.07
C SER A 290 9.82 33.62 0.86
N TYR A 291 9.38 32.48 0.31
CA TYR A 291 9.34 31.19 1.01
C TYR A 291 10.24 30.10 0.39
N SER A 292 10.92 30.39 -0.72
CA SER A 292 11.76 29.44 -1.44
C SER A 292 12.76 28.77 -0.50
N PRO A 293 13.01 27.46 -0.65
CA PRO A 293 13.92 26.76 0.23
C PRO A 293 15.37 27.23 0.06
N TRP A 294 16.05 27.42 1.19
CA TRP A 294 17.50 27.50 1.30
C TRP A 294 18.03 26.07 1.50
N ILE A 295 18.70 25.54 0.49
CA ILE A 295 19.05 24.11 0.46
C ILE A 295 20.53 23.95 0.77
N TYR A 296 20.82 23.29 1.87
CA TYR A 296 22.16 22.85 2.23
C TYR A 296 22.45 21.46 1.68
N LEU A 297 23.58 21.34 1.00
CA LEU A 297 24.18 20.05 0.63
C LEU A 297 25.15 19.63 1.73
N HIS A 298 25.35 18.34 1.91
CA HIS A 298 26.31 17.84 2.90
C HIS A 298 27.75 18.35 2.58
N PRO A 299 28.61 18.66 3.57
CA PRO A 299 29.99 19.12 3.32
C PRO A 299 30.79 18.18 2.43
N ASP A 300 30.58 16.87 2.60
CA ASP A 300 31.22 15.81 1.80
C ASP A 300 30.50 15.53 0.46
N GLU A 301 29.52 16.34 0.04
CA GLU A 301 28.78 16.10 -1.21
C GLU A 301 29.62 16.45 -2.43
N ASP A 302 29.91 15.46 -3.26
CA ASP A 302 30.68 15.61 -4.49
C ASP A 302 29.79 15.81 -5.73
N PHE A 303 28.50 15.46 -5.63
CA PHE A 303 27.54 15.48 -6.73
C PHE A 303 26.51 16.58 -6.51
N LEU A 304 26.70 17.69 -7.20
CA LEU A 304 25.93 18.91 -7.03
C LEU A 304 24.73 18.93 -7.99
N PRO A 305 23.66 19.69 -7.67
CA PRO A 305 22.54 19.87 -8.58
C PRO A 305 22.96 20.66 -9.84
N SER A 306 22.11 20.63 -10.86
CA SER A 306 22.27 21.48 -12.05
C SER A 306 20.89 21.77 -12.67
N SER A 307 20.84 22.63 -13.69
CA SER A 307 19.65 22.71 -14.54
C SER A 307 19.64 21.59 -15.59
N VAL A 308 18.44 21.12 -15.96
CA VAL A 308 18.21 20.19 -17.08
C VAL A 308 18.83 20.72 -18.38
N ASN A 309 18.70 22.03 -18.64
CA ASN A 309 19.28 22.67 -19.81
C ASN A 309 20.81 22.59 -19.81
N TRP A 310 21.45 22.81 -18.66
CA TRP A 310 22.89 22.64 -18.51
C TRP A 310 23.29 21.19 -18.74
N PHE A 311 22.57 20.23 -18.15
CA PHE A 311 22.83 18.81 -18.34
C PHE A 311 22.77 18.40 -19.82
N PHE A 312 21.72 18.82 -20.55
CA PHE A 312 21.58 18.54 -21.98
C PHE A 312 22.65 19.24 -22.83
N SER A 313 22.91 20.52 -22.57
CA SER A 313 23.90 21.30 -23.33
C SER A 313 25.34 20.81 -23.14
N ASN A 314 25.62 20.10 -22.05
CA ASN A 314 26.94 19.55 -21.75
C ASN A 314 27.07 18.07 -22.18
N GLY A 315 26.24 17.63 -23.11
CA GLY A 315 26.43 16.41 -23.88
C GLY A 315 25.66 15.20 -23.35
N ALA A 316 24.52 15.39 -22.69
CA ALA A 316 23.59 14.29 -22.46
C ALA A 316 23.12 13.68 -23.78
N LEU A 317 23.01 12.36 -23.79
CA LEU A 317 22.74 11.57 -24.98
C LEU A 317 21.46 10.74 -24.78
N LEU A 318 20.62 10.69 -25.81
CA LEU A 318 19.48 9.80 -25.92
C LEU A 318 19.92 8.49 -26.57
N PHE A 319 19.78 7.39 -25.84
CA PHE A 319 20.03 6.05 -26.32
C PHE A 319 18.74 5.37 -26.73
N GLN A 320 18.85 4.48 -27.72
CA GLN A 320 17.75 3.65 -28.19
C GLN A 320 18.17 2.17 -28.18
N LYS A 321 17.32 1.32 -27.60
CA LYS A 321 17.52 -0.13 -27.55
C LYS A 321 17.64 -0.69 -28.97
N GLY A 322 18.71 -1.43 -29.23
CA GLY A 322 19.02 -1.98 -30.56
C GLY A 322 19.81 -1.03 -31.48
N ASN A 323 20.08 0.21 -31.06
CA ASN A 323 20.92 1.18 -31.77
C ASN A 323 21.89 1.93 -30.81
N GLU A 324 22.41 1.22 -29.81
CA GLU A 324 23.24 1.79 -28.73
C GLU A 324 24.55 2.40 -29.21
N SER A 325 25.07 1.97 -30.36
CA SER A 325 26.31 2.50 -30.95
C SER A 325 26.15 3.88 -31.58
N ASN A 326 24.91 4.36 -31.78
CA ASN A 326 24.63 5.65 -32.41
C ASN A 326 23.66 6.50 -31.54
N PRO A 327 24.07 6.90 -30.33
CA PRO A 327 23.24 7.76 -29.48
C PRO A 327 23.12 9.17 -30.05
N VAL A 328 21.98 9.83 -29.79
CA VAL A 328 21.66 11.16 -30.34
C VAL A 328 21.81 12.22 -29.24
N PRO A 329 22.50 13.35 -29.48
CA PRO A 329 22.54 14.46 -28.52
C PRO A 329 21.14 15.00 -28.19
N VAL A 330 20.87 15.20 -26.91
CA VAL A 330 19.60 15.80 -26.46
C VAL A 330 19.65 17.31 -26.69
N GLN A 331 18.58 17.87 -27.26
CA GLN A 331 18.47 19.31 -27.44
C GLN A 331 18.30 20.00 -26.08
N PRO A 332 18.74 21.27 -25.90
CA PRO A 332 18.73 21.93 -24.59
C PRO A 332 17.37 22.04 -23.89
N ASP A 333 16.26 21.97 -24.64
CA ASP A 333 14.88 21.97 -24.13
C ASP A 333 14.23 20.57 -24.10
N GLY A 334 14.93 19.54 -24.57
CA GLY A 334 14.43 18.18 -24.73
C GLY A 334 13.43 17.99 -25.87
N SER A 335 13.35 18.93 -26.83
CA SER A 335 12.40 18.87 -27.95
C SER A 335 12.52 17.63 -28.84
N ASN A 336 13.71 17.00 -28.88
CA ASN A 336 13.95 15.77 -29.62
C ASN A 336 13.76 14.49 -28.78
N LEU A 337 13.26 14.60 -27.55
CA LEU A 337 12.91 13.44 -26.72
C LEU A 337 11.54 12.87 -27.12
N PRO A 338 11.34 11.55 -27.02
CA PRO A 338 10.02 10.93 -27.16
C PRO A 338 9.01 11.53 -26.16
N GLN A 339 7.90 12.06 -26.69
CA GLN A 339 6.88 12.75 -25.90
C GLN A 339 5.73 11.78 -25.53
N GLY A 340 5.27 11.80 -24.27
CA GLY A 340 4.10 11.05 -23.82
C GLY A 340 4.30 9.53 -23.62
N GLY A 341 3.21 8.82 -23.35
CA GLY A 341 3.16 7.37 -23.15
C GLY A 341 3.69 6.89 -21.79
N SER A 342 3.79 5.57 -21.60
CA SER A 342 4.45 4.93 -20.45
C SER A 342 5.87 4.49 -20.80
N ASP A 343 6.73 4.27 -19.81
CA ASP A 343 8.05 3.68 -20.06
C ASP A 343 7.95 2.34 -20.80
N ASP A 344 8.44 2.30 -22.04
CA ASP A 344 8.46 1.13 -22.93
C ASP A 344 9.82 0.41 -22.91
N GLY A 345 10.79 0.93 -22.14
CA GLY A 345 12.15 0.41 -22.06
C GLY A 345 12.94 0.52 -23.38
N LEU A 346 12.47 1.32 -24.34
CA LEU A 346 13.14 1.50 -25.63
C LEU A 346 14.18 2.63 -25.60
N PHE A 347 14.01 3.62 -24.72
CA PHE A 347 14.88 4.80 -24.67
C PHE A 347 15.35 5.10 -23.25
N TRP A 348 16.57 5.61 -23.13
CA TRP A 348 17.11 6.14 -21.87
C TRP A 348 18.10 7.28 -22.13
N LEU A 349 18.35 8.10 -21.11
CA LEU A 349 19.41 9.11 -21.14
C LEU A 349 20.70 8.57 -20.51
N ASP A 350 21.85 9.00 -21.01
CA ASP A 350 23.17 8.74 -20.39
C ASP A 350 24.13 9.91 -20.70
N TYR A 351 25.31 9.86 -20.10
CA TYR A 351 26.39 10.84 -20.22
C TYR A 351 27.07 10.85 -21.59
N PRO A 352 27.88 11.89 -21.88
CA PRO A 352 28.81 11.88 -23.00
C PRO A 352 29.72 10.65 -22.99
N VAL A 353 30.14 10.20 -24.18
CA VAL A 353 31.07 9.06 -24.34
C VAL A 353 32.48 9.39 -23.80
N ASP A 354 32.89 10.66 -23.86
CA ASP A 354 34.19 11.10 -23.33
C ASP A 354 34.23 10.98 -21.80
N LYS A 355 35.28 10.33 -21.27
CA LYS A 355 35.40 10.02 -19.85
C LYS A 355 35.54 11.27 -18.98
N ASN A 356 36.27 12.28 -19.44
CA ASN A 356 36.47 13.50 -18.66
C ASN A 356 35.19 14.35 -18.64
N ALA A 357 34.52 14.46 -19.79
CA ALA A 357 33.22 15.11 -19.89
C ALA A 357 32.18 14.41 -19.02
N LYS A 358 32.13 13.07 -19.02
CA LYS A 358 31.27 12.28 -18.15
C LYS A 358 31.50 12.60 -16.67
N GLU A 359 32.73 12.51 -16.17
CA GLU A 359 33.02 12.79 -14.76
C GLU A 359 32.74 14.25 -14.38
N TRP A 360 32.86 15.18 -15.32
CA TRP A 360 32.50 16.58 -15.10
C TRP A 360 30.98 16.79 -15.03
N VAL A 361 30.21 16.20 -15.96
CA VAL A 361 28.74 16.26 -15.95
C VAL A 361 28.17 15.58 -14.69
N LYS A 362 28.76 14.46 -14.25
CA LYS A 362 28.37 13.76 -13.01
C LYS A 362 28.45 14.64 -11.76
N ARG A 363 29.48 15.50 -11.67
CA ARG A 363 29.66 16.41 -10.53
C ARG A 363 28.59 17.50 -10.45
N GLY A 364 27.87 17.73 -11.55
CA GLY A 364 26.92 18.82 -11.67
C GLY A 364 27.57 20.19 -11.57
N ASP A 365 26.72 21.21 -11.44
CA ASP A 365 27.17 22.60 -11.39
C ASP A 365 26.22 23.46 -10.57
N LEU A 366 26.62 23.68 -9.32
CA LEU A 366 25.87 24.48 -8.37
C LEU A 366 25.59 25.91 -8.89
N GLY A 367 26.51 26.48 -9.69
CA GLY A 367 26.35 27.82 -10.26
C GLY A 367 25.28 27.90 -11.36
N ASN A 368 24.98 26.79 -12.03
CA ASN A 368 23.95 26.67 -13.06
C ASN A 368 22.71 25.90 -12.58
N THR A 369 22.57 25.72 -11.26
CA THR A 369 21.38 25.09 -10.66
C THR A 369 20.14 25.93 -10.90
N LYS A 370 19.06 25.26 -11.28
CA LYS A 370 17.73 25.85 -11.44
C LYS A 370 16.70 24.87 -10.89
N VAL A 371 15.73 25.37 -10.12
CA VAL A 371 14.60 24.55 -9.63
C VAL A 371 13.37 24.71 -10.52
N TYR A 372 12.52 23.69 -10.54
CA TYR A 372 11.36 23.63 -11.42
C TYR A 372 10.07 23.58 -10.62
N LEU A 373 9.18 24.55 -10.86
CA LEU A 373 7.97 24.75 -10.06
C LEU A 373 6.75 24.14 -10.74
N HIS A 374 6.02 23.30 -10.00
CA HIS A 374 4.70 22.82 -10.36
C HIS A 374 3.66 23.38 -9.37
N ILE A 375 2.75 24.20 -9.88
CA ILE A 375 1.73 24.90 -9.11
C ILE A 375 0.42 24.10 -9.13
N LYS A 376 -0.03 23.65 -7.96
CA LYS A 376 -1.20 22.77 -7.81
C LYS A 376 -2.29 23.41 -6.94
N PRO A 377 -3.56 23.45 -7.39
CA PRO A 377 -4.67 23.74 -6.50
C PRO A 377 -4.82 22.63 -5.47
N MET A 378 -5.03 23.00 -4.21
CA MET A 378 -5.27 22.05 -3.12
C MET A 378 -6.45 22.49 -2.26
N PHE A 379 -7.13 21.50 -1.67
CA PHE A 379 -8.27 21.67 -0.77
C PHE A 379 -9.36 22.60 -1.32
N GLY A 380 -9.94 22.24 -2.47
CA GLY A 380 -10.99 23.05 -3.07
C GLY A 380 -10.48 24.40 -3.59
N GLY A 381 -9.17 24.54 -3.83
CA GLY A 381 -8.55 25.79 -4.27
C GLY A 381 -8.41 26.85 -3.18
N THR A 382 -8.52 26.49 -1.90
CA THR A 382 -8.23 27.40 -0.77
C THR A 382 -6.75 27.37 -0.35
N PHE A 383 -6.00 26.40 -0.86
CA PHE A 383 -4.54 26.34 -0.76
C PHE A 383 -3.91 26.15 -2.13
N THR A 384 -2.65 26.56 -2.25
CA THR A 384 -1.81 26.28 -3.41
C THR A 384 -0.56 25.54 -2.95
N ASP A 385 -0.32 24.37 -3.54
CA ASP A 385 0.94 23.66 -3.39
C ASP A 385 1.91 24.12 -4.48
N ILE A 386 3.08 24.62 -4.07
CA ILE A 386 4.22 24.91 -4.95
C ILE A 386 5.21 23.76 -4.77
N VAL A 387 5.19 22.80 -5.70
CA VAL A 387 6.16 21.70 -5.72
C VAL A 387 7.44 22.20 -6.37
N VAL A 388 8.55 22.11 -5.66
CA VAL A 388 9.88 22.57 -6.04
C VAL A 388 10.73 21.35 -6.38
N TRP A 389 10.91 21.09 -7.67
CA TRP A 389 11.74 19.99 -8.16
C TRP A 389 13.19 20.43 -8.34
N ILE A 390 14.11 19.55 -7.93
CA ILE A 390 15.56 19.75 -7.98
C ILE A 390 16.13 18.59 -8.77
N PHE A 391 16.96 18.91 -9.75
CA PHE A 391 17.60 17.93 -10.62
C PHE A 391 19.07 17.76 -10.26
N TYR A 392 19.49 16.52 -10.09
CA TYR A 392 20.88 16.12 -9.90
C TYR A 392 21.29 15.25 -11.08
N PRO A 393 22.34 15.64 -11.85
CA PRO A 393 22.84 14.80 -12.93
C PRO A 393 23.19 13.38 -12.48
N PHE A 394 23.71 13.25 -11.27
CA PHE A 394 24.08 11.98 -10.65
C PHE A 394 23.74 12.02 -9.17
N ASN A 395 23.34 10.88 -8.61
CA ASN A 395 23.35 10.68 -7.17
C ASN A 395 24.51 9.74 -6.79
N GLY A 396 25.09 9.96 -5.62
CA GLY A 396 26.23 9.18 -5.16
C GLY A 396 25.85 7.78 -4.67
N ASN A 397 26.83 7.03 -4.20
CA ASN A 397 26.58 5.70 -3.68
C ASN A 397 25.96 5.68 -2.27
N ALA A 398 25.14 4.65 -2.02
CA ALA A 398 24.51 4.43 -0.73
C ALA A 398 25.50 3.99 0.37
N ARG A 399 25.22 4.42 1.61
CA ARG A 399 26.01 4.12 2.81
C ARG A 399 25.15 3.42 3.86
N LEU A 400 25.75 2.47 4.59
CA LEU A 400 25.04 1.62 5.56
C LEU A 400 25.65 1.76 6.97
N LYS A 401 24.79 1.86 7.99
CA LYS A 401 25.18 1.67 9.40
C LYS A 401 24.85 0.23 9.83
N PHE A 402 25.83 -0.47 10.39
CA PHE A 402 25.68 -1.88 10.80
C PHE A 402 26.38 -2.19 12.12
N LEU A 403 25.60 -2.47 13.16
CA LEU A 403 26.03 -2.74 14.53
C LEU A 403 26.93 -1.62 15.05
N PHE A 404 28.17 -1.94 15.43
CA PHE A 404 29.18 -0.97 15.85
C PHE A 404 29.90 -0.27 14.68
N ILE A 405 29.70 -0.73 13.43
CA ILE A 405 30.24 -0.09 12.24
C ILE A 405 29.39 1.13 11.92
N LYS A 406 29.96 2.31 12.16
CA LYS A 406 29.25 3.58 12.00
C LYS A 406 28.86 3.85 10.53
N SER A 407 29.73 3.55 9.58
CA SER A 407 29.48 3.74 8.15
C SER A 407 30.20 2.69 7.31
N LEU A 408 29.50 2.11 6.35
CA LEU A 408 30.00 1.12 5.39
C LEU A 408 29.55 1.52 3.99
N TRP A 409 30.49 1.61 3.07
CA TRP A 409 30.25 1.92 1.66
C TRP A 409 29.69 0.68 0.95
N LEU A 410 28.65 0.86 0.12
CA LEU A 410 28.01 -0.25 -0.61
C LEU A 410 28.54 -0.42 -2.05
N GLY A 411 29.68 0.18 -2.38
CA GLY A 411 30.22 0.15 -3.75
C GLY A 411 29.45 1.12 -4.63
N ASN A 412 28.93 0.65 -5.76
CA ASN A 412 28.13 1.45 -6.69
C ASN A 412 26.62 1.37 -6.42
N ILE A 413 26.22 0.62 -5.39
CA ILE A 413 24.81 0.42 -5.05
C ILE A 413 24.15 1.76 -4.70
N GLY A 414 23.03 2.04 -5.35
CA GLY A 414 22.25 3.27 -5.20
C GLY A 414 22.75 4.44 -6.05
N GLU A 415 23.69 4.22 -6.97
CA GLU A 415 24.11 5.22 -7.97
C GLU A 415 23.15 5.21 -9.17
N HIS A 416 22.76 6.39 -9.63
CA HIS A 416 21.82 6.61 -10.72
C HIS A 416 22.13 7.91 -11.46
N ILE A 417 21.76 7.95 -12.75
CA ILE A 417 21.84 9.16 -13.59
C ILE A 417 20.49 9.84 -13.61
N GLY A 418 20.49 11.16 -13.42
CA GLY A 418 19.31 12.01 -13.58
C GLY A 418 18.32 11.89 -12.42
N ASP A 419 18.79 12.14 -11.21
CA ASP A 419 18.01 12.04 -9.98
C ASP A 419 17.14 13.29 -9.73
N TRP A 420 15.93 13.07 -9.24
CA TRP A 420 14.89 14.09 -9.10
C TRP A 420 14.31 14.10 -7.69
N GLU A 421 14.56 15.17 -6.96
CA GLU A 421 14.06 15.35 -5.59
C GLU A 421 13.12 16.55 -5.50
N HIS A 422 12.25 16.58 -4.50
CA HIS A 422 11.32 17.69 -4.35
C HIS A 422 11.00 18.10 -2.91
N ILE A 423 10.60 19.36 -2.78
CA ILE A 423 9.96 19.92 -1.58
C ILE A 423 8.65 20.56 -2.03
N THR A 424 7.58 20.43 -1.25
CA THR A 424 6.31 21.10 -1.57
C THR A 424 5.98 22.14 -0.52
N LEU A 425 5.81 23.40 -0.94
CA LEU A 425 5.32 24.48 -0.08
C LEU A 425 3.80 24.52 -0.16
N ARG A 426 3.10 24.52 0.97
CA ARG A 426 1.64 24.70 1.01
C ARG A 426 1.30 26.12 1.47
N ILE A 427 0.74 26.91 0.56
CA ILE A 427 0.44 28.33 0.76
C ILE A 427 -1.08 28.53 0.90
N SER A 428 -1.49 29.34 1.87
CA SER A 428 -2.89 29.76 2.00
C SER A 428 -3.28 30.74 0.90
N ASN A 429 -4.39 30.48 0.22
CA ASN A 429 -4.91 31.40 -0.81
C ASN A 429 -5.64 32.61 -0.22
N PHE A 430 -5.90 32.61 1.09
CA PHE A 430 -6.54 33.73 1.78
C PHE A 430 -5.60 34.91 1.95
N ASN A 431 -4.36 34.66 2.36
CA ASN A 431 -3.40 35.68 2.77
C ASN A 431 -1.98 35.48 2.21
N GLY A 432 -1.72 34.38 1.50
CA GLY A 432 -0.40 34.06 0.97
C GLY A 432 0.58 33.50 2.01
N GLU A 433 0.14 33.17 3.22
CA GLU A 433 0.99 32.66 4.28
C GLU A 433 1.39 31.19 4.04
N LEU A 434 2.66 30.87 4.31
CA LEU A 434 3.15 29.50 4.31
C LEU A 434 2.55 28.74 5.49
N TRP A 435 1.78 27.69 5.21
CA TRP A 435 1.17 26.88 6.26
C TRP A 435 2.10 25.73 6.67
N ARG A 436 2.60 24.96 5.71
CA ARG A 436 3.45 23.80 5.97
C ARG A 436 4.27 23.43 4.73
N ALA A 437 5.33 22.66 4.93
CA ALA A 437 6.17 22.16 3.86
C ALA A 437 6.29 20.63 3.92
N TYR A 438 6.25 19.98 2.76
CA TYR A 438 6.51 18.54 2.61
C TYR A 438 7.94 18.34 2.12
N PHE A 439 8.69 17.47 2.78
CA PHE A 439 10.05 17.10 2.43
C PHE A 439 10.04 15.68 1.85
N SER A 440 10.48 15.51 0.60
CA SER A 440 10.60 14.20 -0.07
C SER A 440 11.75 13.41 0.53
N GLU A 441 11.44 12.37 1.29
CA GLU A 441 12.38 11.42 1.88
C GLU A 441 12.37 10.11 1.08
N HIS A 442 12.81 10.19 -0.18
CA HIS A 442 12.77 9.09 -1.18
C HIS A 442 11.36 8.78 -1.71
N SER A 443 10.81 7.59 -1.40
CA SER A 443 9.47 7.14 -1.84
C SER A 443 8.32 7.61 -0.94
N GLY A 444 8.66 8.33 0.14
CA GLY A 444 7.73 8.96 1.07
C GLY A 444 8.26 10.32 1.53
N GLY A 445 7.77 10.83 2.66
CA GLY A 445 8.23 12.12 3.15
C GLY A 445 7.47 12.61 4.36
N THR A 446 7.98 13.69 4.94
CA THR A 446 7.46 14.27 6.16
C THR A 446 6.84 15.63 5.88
N LEU A 447 5.64 15.85 6.43
CA LEU A 447 4.95 17.13 6.39
C LEU A 447 5.23 17.89 7.70
N VAL A 448 5.75 19.11 7.60
CA VAL A 448 6.18 19.92 8.74
C VAL A 448 5.46 21.26 8.72
N GLU A 449 4.81 21.62 9.82
CA GLU A 449 4.12 22.90 9.99
C GLU A 449 5.12 24.06 10.02
N ALA A 450 4.72 25.24 9.53
CA ALA A 450 5.65 26.36 9.37
C ALA A 450 6.29 26.81 10.70
N CYS A 451 5.60 26.66 11.83
CA CYS A 451 6.15 26.99 13.15
C CYS A 451 7.30 26.08 13.61
N ASP A 452 7.42 24.89 13.01
CA ASP A 452 8.45 23.91 13.34
C ASP A 452 9.58 23.87 12.30
N LEU A 453 9.52 24.76 11.30
CA LEU A 453 10.56 24.91 10.27
C LEU A 453 11.73 25.77 10.78
N GLU A 454 12.90 25.54 10.20
CA GLU A 454 14.02 26.45 10.28
C GLU A 454 13.94 27.45 9.12
N PHE A 455 14.34 28.71 9.37
CA PHE A 455 14.30 29.79 8.38
C PHE A 455 15.63 30.52 8.29
N GLN A 456 15.95 31.03 7.11
CA GLN A 456 17.17 31.78 6.83
C GLN A 456 16.93 32.84 5.76
N GLY A 457 17.62 33.99 5.84
CA GLY A 457 17.49 35.02 4.79
C GLY A 457 16.08 35.60 4.66
N GLY A 458 15.35 35.67 5.79
CA GLY A 458 13.96 36.08 5.85
C GLY A 458 13.03 34.91 6.13
N ASN A 459 11.97 34.78 5.34
CA ASN A 459 10.95 33.71 5.48
C ASN A 459 11.24 32.47 4.62
N LYS A 460 12.44 32.36 4.08
CA LYS A 460 12.88 31.20 3.30
C LYS A 460 13.16 30.04 4.24
N LEU A 461 12.46 28.93 4.04
CA LEU A 461 12.67 27.75 4.87
C LEU A 461 14.02 27.12 4.57
N VAL A 462 14.61 26.43 5.55
CA VAL A 462 15.85 25.68 5.37
C VAL A 462 15.53 24.22 5.11
N SER A 463 16.24 23.63 4.16
CA SER A 463 16.19 22.20 3.87
C SER A 463 17.61 21.64 3.76
N TYR A 464 17.74 20.37 4.11
CA TYR A 464 19.01 19.64 4.01
C TYR A 464 18.84 18.48 3.04
N SER A 465 19.69 18.45 2.02
CA SER A 465 19.82 17.32 1.10
C SER A 465 20.74 16.28 1.74
N SER A 466 20.32 15.02 1.75
CA SER A 466 21.14 13.93 2.30
C SER A 466 22.32 13.64 1.39
N LEU A 467 23.48 13.37 1.99
CA LEU A 467 24.70 13.00 1.27
C LEU A 467 24.43 11.82 0.33
N HIS A 468 24.76 11.98 -0.95
CA HIS A 468 24.66 11.03 -2.05
C HIS A 468 23.24 10.60 -2.44
N GLY A 469 22.32 10.51 -1.48
CA GLY A 469 20.93 10.10 -1.72
C GLY A 469 19.98 11.25 -2.02
N HIS A 470 20.39 12.49 -1.78
CA HIS A 470 19.69 13.76 -2.05
C HIS A 470 18.28 13.95 -1.48
N ALA A 471 17.74 12.97 -0.77
CA ALA A 471 16.48 13.10 -0.05
C ALA A 471 16.50 14.34 0.86
N MET A 472 15.36 15.02 0.91
CA MET A 472 15.21 16.30 1.56
C MET A 472 14.70 16.13 2.99
N PHE A 473 15.32 16.83 3.93
CA PHE A 473 14.96 16.79 5.35
C PHE A 473 14.88 18.19 5.93
N SER A 474 14.00 18.38 6.92
CA SER A 474 13.79 19.66 7.61
C SER A 474 14.84 19.98 8.66
N ARG A 475 15.69 19.00 9.04
CA ARG A 475 16.70 19.13 10.10
C ARG A 475 18.00 18.44 9.71
N PRO A 476 19.16 18.94 10.19
CA PRO A 476 20.43 18.25 10.03
C PRO A 476 20.49 17.03 10.97
N GLY A 477 21.38 16.09 10.68
CA GLY A 477 21.60 14.91 11.50
C GLY A 477 21.69 13.63 10.69
N LEU A 478 21.48 12.50 11.35
CA LEU A 478 21.49 11.19 10.74
C LEU A 478 20.10 10.56 10.86
N VAL A 479 19.47 10.31 9.72
CA VAL A 479 18.25 9.49 9.64
C VAL A 479 18.63 8.11 9.07
N LEU A 480 18.20 7.05 9.75
CA LEU A 480 18.47 5.68 9.35
C LEU A 480 17.23 5.04 8.75
N GLN A 481 17.35 4.56 7.51
CA GLN A 481 16.31 3.77 6.86
C GLN A 481 16.57 2.29 7.16
N GLY A 482 15.99 1.78 8.26
CA GLY A 482 16.14 0.40 8.73
C GLY A 482 15.65 0.18 10.17
N ASP A 483 16.01 -0.95 10.78
CA ASP A 483 15.48 -1.44 12.06
C ASP A 483 16.59 -1.68 13.11
N GLY A 484 16.27 -1.42 14.38
CA GLY A 484 17.15 -1.68 15.53
C GLY A 484 18.50 -0.94 15.49
N GLY A 485 18.51 0.30 14.96
CA GLY A 485 19.71 1.14 14.86
C GLY A 485 20.65 0.80 13.70
N ASN A 486 20.21 -0.04 12.76
CA ASN A 486 20.93 -0.39 11.54
C ASN A 486 20.09 -0.02 10.32
N GLY A 487 20.73 0.46 9.25
CA GLY A 487 20.00 0.89 8.05
C GLY A 487 20.84 1.79 7.15
N ILE A 488 20.28 2.12 5.99
CA ILE A 488 20.88 3.09 5.08
C ILE A 488 20.96 4.44 5.78
N ARG A 489 22.08 5.13 5.57
CA ARG A 489 22.36 6.42 6.19
C ARG A 489 21.90 7.53 5.26
N ASN A 490 21.04 8.40 5.78
CA ASN A 490 20.83 9.73 5.26
C ASN A 490 21.56 10.68 6.21
N ASP A 491 22.71 11.17 5.77
CA ASP A 491 23.54 12.11 6.52
C ASP A 491 23.27 13.53 6.02
N MET A 492 22.76 14.40 6.88
CA MET A 492 22.45 15.79 6.59
C MET A 492 23.30 16.69 7.49
N ALA A 493 23.94 17.68 6.90
CA ALA A 493 24.73 18.65 7.65
C ALA A 493 24.71 20.00 6.95
N ARG A 494 24.89 21.06 7.72
CA ARG A 494 25.09 22.40 7.18
C ARG A 494 26.51 22.51 6.63
N SER A 495 26.67 23.20 5.51
CA SER A 495 27.96 23.38 4.83
C SER A 495 28.04 24.73 4.12
N ASP A 496 29.18 25.00 3.51
CA ASP A 496 29.39 26.08 2.54
C ASP A 496 28.83 25.75 1.13
N LYS A 497 28.41 24.50 0.90
CA LYS A 497 27.71 24.04 -0.31
C LYS A 497 26.21 24.20 -0.13
N PHE A 498 25.69 25.34 -0.56
CA PHE A 498 24.25 25.62 -0.51
C PHE A 498 23.81 26.46 -1.70
N PHE A 499 22.50 26.46 -1.97
CA PHE A 499 21.91 27.41 -2.90
C PHE A 499 20.54 27.89 -2.39
N ASP A 500 20.20 29.10 -2.80
CA ASP A 500 18.89 29.70 -2.58
C ASP A 500 18.02 29.42 -3.80
N ALA A 501 17.02 28.56 -3.64
CA ALA A 501 16.14 28.15 -4.73
C ALA A 501 15.35 29.32 -5.34
N GLY A 502 15.20 30.44 -4.62
CA GLY A 502 14.51 31.64 -5.11
C GLY A 502 15.32 32.46 -6.12
N VAL A 503 16.62 32.18 -6.30
CA VAL A 503 17.50 32.92 -7.22
C VAL A 503 17.30 32.48 -8.67
N ALA A 504 17.18 31.17 -8.92
CA ALA A 504 17.06 30.62 -10.27
C ALA A 504 15.99 29.51 -10.29
N TYR A 505 14.86 29.80 -10.93
CA TYR A 505 13.75 28.86 -11.04
C TYR A 505 12.96 29.05 -12.33
N GLU A 506 12.13 28.05 -12.66
CA GLU A 506 11.27 28.06 -13.83
C GLU A 506 9.91 27.42 -13.50
N LEU A 507 8.82 28.06 -13.91
CA LEU A 507 7.48 27.49 -13.79
C LEU A 507 7.26 26.53 -14.96
N VAL A 508 7.04 25.26 -14.67
CA VAL A 508 6.99 24.21 -15.69
C VAL A 508 5.66 23.47 -15.76
N ALA A 509 4.80 23.61 -14.74
CA ALA A 509 3.47 23.00 -14.74
C ALA A 509 2.49 23.72 -13.81
N GLY A 510 1.21 23.71 -14.18
CA GLY A 510 0.10 24.28 -13.42
C GLY A 510 -0.90 25.01 -14.33
N PRO A 511 -1.96 25.61 -13.75
CA PRO A 511 -2.99 26.28 -14.54
C PRO A 511 -2.43 27.39 -15.44
N GLY A 512 -2.61 27.24 -16.76
CA GLY A 512 -2.15 28.22 -17.75
C GLY A 512 -0.63 28.27 -17.98
N ILE A 513 0.12 27.26 -17.53
CA ILE A 513 1.57 27.14 -17.74
C ILE A 513 1.82 26.14 -18.88
N GLU A 514 2.63 26.56 -19.85
CA GLU A 514 3.10 25.68 -20.93
C GLU A 514 4.24 24.80 -20.40
N GLU A 515 4.09 23.49 -20.59
CA GLU A 515 5.07 22.51 -20.10
C GLU A 515 6.26 22.38 -21.06
N PRO A 516 7.50 22.34 -20.56
CA PRO A 516 8.65 22.13 -21.43
C PRO A 516 8.69 20.68 -21.97
N PRO A 517 9.25 20.44 -23.17
CA PRO A 517 9.26 19.11 -23.80
C PRO A 517 9.88 18.00 -22.94
N TRP A 518 10.96 18.31 -22.21
CA TRP A 518 11.60 17.33 -21.33
C TRP A 518 10.71 16.86 -20.17
N LEU A 519 9.74 17.66 -19.72
CA LEU A 519 8.83 17.27 -18.65
C LEU A 519 7.85 16.18 -19.12
N ASN A 520 7.63 16.10 -20.44
CA ASN A 520 6.80 15.11 -21.10
C ASN A 520 7.58 13.88 -21.59
N TYR A 521 8.82 13.70 -21.13
CA TYR A 521 9.61 12.49 -21.34
C TYR A 521 9.34 11.48 -20.21
N PHE A 522 8.58 10.43 -20.52
CA PHE A 522 8.13 9.39 -19.57
C PHE A 522 9.05 8.15 -19.53
N ARG A 523 10.21 8.19 -20.19
CA ARG A 523 11.20 7.09 -20.18
C ARG A 523 12.31 7.37 -19.14
N LYS A 524 13.31 6.49 -19.05
CA LYS A 524 14.36 6.56 -18.03
C LYS A 524 15.33 7.74 -18.27
N TRP A 525 15.62 8.47 -17.20
CA TRP A 525 16.64 9.54 -17.16
C TRP A 525 18.06 9.01 -16.92
N GLY A 526 18.20 7.69 -16.80
CA GLY A 526 19.46 6.97 -16.70
C GLY A 526 19.38 5.58 -17.34
N PRO A 527 20.52 4.96 -17.69
CA PRO A 527 20.56 3.58 -18.15
C PRO A 527 20.12 2.64 -17.03
N PHE A 528 19.62 1.47 -17.43
CA PHE A 528 19.49 0.35 -16.51
C PHE A 528 20.88 -0.25 -16.27
N VAL A 529 21.43 -0.08 -15.06
CA VAL A 529 22.75 -0.63 -14.74
C VAL A 529 22.59 -1.86 -13.84
N ARG A 530 22.83 -3.05 -14.39
CA ARG A 530 22.95 -4.27 -13.56
C ARG A 530 24.30 -4.29 -12.88
N HIS A 531 24.43 -3.66 -11.72
CA HIS A 531 25.53 -4.00 -10.83
C HIS A 531 25.34 -5.42 -10.32
N ASP A 532 26.43 -6.18 -10.21
CA ASP A 532 26.44 -7.44 -9.48
C ASP A 532 26.41 -7.11 -7.97
N ILE A 533 25.24 -6.62 -7.53
CA ILE A 533 24.91 -6.23 -6.16
C ILE A 533 25.27 -7.38 -5.22
N GLN A 534 25.01 -8.62 -5.65
CA GLN A 534 25.36 -9.82 -4.91
C GLN A 534 26.88 -9.98 -4.74
N LYS A 535 27.69 -9.76 -5.79
CA LYS A 535 29.15 -9.78 -5.70
C LYS A 535 29.71 -8.66 -4.84
N ASN A 536 29.17 -7.43 -4.93
CA ASN A 536 29.59 -6.30 -4.10
C ASN A 536 29.27 -6.58 -2.62
N LEU A 537 28.04 -6.99 -2.32
CA LEU A 537 27.60 -7.35 -0.97
C LEU A 537 28.30 -8.59 -0.43
N ASP A 538 28.63 -9.58 -1.27
CA ASP A 538 29.43 -10.74 -0.86
C ASP A 538 30.90 -10.38 -0.67
N GLY A 539 31.46 -9.44 -1.43
CA GLY A 539 32.78 -8.88 -1.20
C GLY A 539 32.88 -8.23 0.18
N ILE A 540 31.90 -7.38 0.51
CA ILE A 540 31.75 -6.74 1.82
C ILE A 540 31.49 -7.79 2.92
N ALA A 541 30.60 -8.76 2.69
CA ALA A 541 30.34 -9.82 3.66
C ALA A 541 31.59 -10.69 3.91
N LYS A 542 32.44 -10.89 2.89
CA LYS A 542 33.71 -11.62 2.99
C LYS A 542 34.75 -10.86 3.82
N SER A 543 34.76 -9.53 3.81
CA SER A 543 35.66 -8.72 4.65
C SER A 543 35.25 -8.68 6.13
N LEU A 544 34.01 -9.05 6.46
CA LEU A 544 33.52 -9.11 7.84
C LEU A 544 33.86 -10.45 8.56
N PRO A 545 34.18 -10.41 9.88
CA PRO A 545 34.32 -11.61 10.73
C PRO A 545 33.08 -12.52 10.69
N GLY A 546 33.27 -13.84 10.85
CA GLY A 546 32.23 -14.85 10.60
C GLY A 546 30.91 -14.67 11.37
N LEU A 547 30.96 -14.19 12.62
CA LEU A 547 29.76 -13.90 13.42
C LEU A 547 28.96 -12.69 12.86
N LEU A 548 29.68 -11.68 12.35
CA LEU A 548 29.11 -10.46 11.78
C LEU A 548 28.62 -10.68 10.36
N ARG A 549 29.29 -11.54 9.58
CA ARG A 549 28.88 -11.93 8.23
C ARG A 549 27.44 -12.48 8.17
N LYS A 550 27.05 -13.33 9.12
CA LYS A 550 25.69 -13.89 9.19
C LYS A 550 24.64 -12.82 9.55
N LYS A 551 24.99 -11.91 10.46
CA LYS A 551 24.13 -10.78 10.85
C LYS A 551 24.01 -9.74 9.72
N PHE A 552 25.09 -9.48 8.99
CA PHE A 552 25.13 -8.56 7.85
C PHE A 552 24.24 -9.05 6.73
N ARG A 553 24.37 -10.32 6.34
CA ARG A 553 23.48 -10.93 5.34
C ARG A 553 22.01 -10.87 5.76
N LYS A 554 21.71 -11.09 7.04
CA LYS A 554 20.33 -10.95 7.57
C LYS A 554 19.81 -9.51 7.50
N LEU A 555 20.68 -8.51 7.68
CA LEU A 555 20.32 -7.10 7.53
C LEU A 555 20.10 -6.72 6.06
N ILE A 556 20.95 -7.18 5.14
CA ILE A 556 20.78 -6.93 3.70
C ILE A 556 19.40 -7.37 3.20
N TYR A 557 18.90 -8.54 3.65
CA TYR A 557 17.53 -8.98 3.32
C TYR A 557 16.40 -8.10 3.89
N LYS A 558 16.73 -7.20 4.83
CA LYS A 558 15.81 -6.21 5.40
C LYS A 558 16.01 -4.81 4.84
N ILE A 559 17.08 -4.56 4.08
CA ILE A 559 17.32 -3.25 3.48
C ILE A 559 16.31 -3.11 2.33
N PRO A 560 15.63 -1.96 2.25
CA PRO A 560 14.72 -1.69 1.16
C PRO A 560 15.42 -1.82 -0.22
N ARG A 561 14.79 -2.55 -1.17
CA ARG A 561 15.22 -2.78 -2.56
C ARG A 561 15.41 -1.52 -3.44
N GLU A 562 14.72 -0.40 -3.28
CA GLU A 562 14.98 0.84 -4.05
C GLU A 562 16.44 1.28 -3.93
N VAL A 563 17.04 1.00 -2.78
CA VAL A 563 18.44 1.36 -2.52
C VAL A 563 19.40 0.27 -2.99
N LEU A 564 18.88 -0.91 -3.33
CA LEU A 564 19.65 -2.06 -3.82
C LEU A 564 19.46 -2.31 -5.32
N GLU A 565 18.45 -1.77 -5.99
CA GLU A 565 18.09 -1.99 -7.39
C GLU A 565 18.22 -0.69 -8.18
N GLU A 566 19.00 -0.74 -9.27
CA GLU A 566 19.40 0.41 -10.06
C GLU A 566 18.56 0.55 -11.34
N ASP A 567 17.25 0.70 -11.17
CA ASP A 567 16.44 1.25 -12.26
C ASP A 567 16.76 2.74 -12.41
N GLY A 568 17.05 3.19 -13.63
CA GLY A 568 17.26 4.61 -13.90
C GLY A 568 16.03 5.42 -13.47
N PRO A 569 16.21 6.56 -12.76
CA PRO A 569 15.10 7.36 -12.26
C PRO A 569 14.20 7.80 -13.42
N THR A 570 12.92 7.96 -13.09
CA THR A 570 11.92 8.46 -14.04
C THR A 570 11.65 9.94 -13.78
N GLY A 571 11.21 10.65 -14.80
CA GLY A 571 10.96 12.09 -14.70
C GLY A 571 9.84 12.44 -13.71
N PRO A 572 9.68 13.73 -13.37
CA PRO A 572 8.73 14.20 -12.34
C PRO A 572 7.27 13.75 -12.48
N LYS A 573 6.81 13.37 -13.68
CA LYS A 573 5.44 12.88 -13.94
C LYS A 573 5.21 11.40 -13.59
N VAL A 574 6.27 10.63 -13.36
CA VAL A 574 6.20 9.17 -13.18
C VAL A 574 6.51 8.73 -11.73
N LYS A 575 7.13 9.60 -10.91
CA LYS A 575 7.34 9.38 -9.47
C LYS A 575 5.97 9.31 -8.78
N SER A 576 5.67 8.18 -8.12
CA SER A 576 4.30 7.78 -7.76
C SER A 576 3.58 8.76 -6.81
N LEU A 577 2.55 9.40 -7.35
CA LEU A 577 1.26 9.55 -6.68
C LEU A 577 0.37 8.47 -7.32
N LEU A 578 -0.53 7.82 -6.56
CA LEU A 578 -1.47 6.83 -7.10
C LEU A 578 -2.02 7.30 -8.47
N PRO A 579 -1.93 6.49 -9.56
CA PRO A 579 -2.37 6.95 -10.87
C PRO A 579 -3.87 7.19 -10.87
N SER A 580 -4.28 8.34 -11.42
CA SER A 580 -5.68 8.62 -11.72
C SER A 580 -6.18 7.62 -12.77
N MET A 581 -7.22 6.86 -12.43
CA MET A 581 -7.83 5.91 -13.37
C MET A 581 -8.45 6.65 -14.55
N PRO A 582 -8.23 6.21 -15.80
CA PRO A 582 -8.87 6.81 -16.97
C PRO A 582 -10.39 6.60 -16.90
N SER A 583 -11.15 7.67 -17.14
CA SER A 583 -12.61 7.61 -17.26
C SER A 583 -12.99 7.15 -18.67
N ASP A 584 -13.83 6.12 -18.75
CA ASP A 584 -14.21 5.45 -20.01
C ASP A 584 -15.72 5.22 -20.16
N GLY A 585 -16.52 5.89 -19.33
CA GLY A 585 -17.98 5.76 -19.33
C GLY A 585 -18.52 4.51 -18.62
N GLY A 586 -17.65 3.57 -18.18
CA GLY A 586 -18.03 2.39 -17.40
C GLY A 586 -18.40 2.68 -15.94
N ASN A 587 -18.79 1.64 -15.18
CA ASN A 587 -19.13 1.71 -13.76
C ASN A 587 -18.02 1.21 -12.81
N PHE A 588 -16.88 0.78 -13.34
CA PHE A 588 -15.71 0.40 -12.56
C PHE A 588 -15.21 1.58 -11.71
N GLY A 589 -14.83 1.32 -10.46
CA GLY A 589 -14.26 2.33 -9.55
C GLY A 589 -15.27 3.35 -8.99
N LYS A 590 -16.58 3.19 -9.24
CA LYS A 590 -17.63 4.13 -8.79
C LYS A 590 -18.11 3.94 -7.35
N ARG A 591 -17.41 3.15 -6.53
CA ARG A 591 -17.68 2.86 -5.11
C ARG A 591 -18.98 2.11 -4.79
N SER A 592 -19.98 2.11 -5.67
CA SER A 592 -21.18 1.28 -5.56
C SER A 592 -21.49 0.51 -6.84
N ILE A 593 -22.20 -0.61 -6.70
CA ILE A 593 -22.64 -1.49 -7.79
C ILE A 593 -24.10 -1.85 -7.55
N ASP A 594 -24.95 -1.73 -8.58
CA ASP A 594 -26.35 -2.18 -8.52
C ASP A 594 -26.46 -3.66 -8.92
N LEU A 595 -26.98 -4.47 -7.99
CA LEU A 595 -27.16 -5.92 -8.15
C LEU A 595 -28.54 -6.30 -8.76
N GLY A 596 -29.30 -5.31 -9.25
CA GLY A 596 -30.64 -5.48 -9.80
C GLY A 596 -31.72 -5.06 -8.80
N GLY A 597 -31.62 -3.82 -8.30
CA GLY A 597 -32.53 -3.23 -7.31
C GLY A 597 -31.94 -3.17 -5.90
N LEU A 598 -30.76 -3.75 -5.69
CA LEU A 598 -30.00 -3.65 -4.44
C LEU A 598 -28.64 -3.03 -4.75
N GLU A 599 -28.48 -1.76 -4.40
CA GLU A 599 -27.22 -1.04 -4.57
C GLU A 599 -26.29 -1.40 -3.41
N VAL A 600 -25.08 -1.91 -3.70
CA VAL A 600 -24.09 -2.28 -2.69
C VAL A 600 -22.86 -1.40 -2.78
N ALA A 601 -22.23 -1.15 -1.64
CA ALA A 601 -20.98 -0.41 -1.55
C ALA A 601 -19.98 -1.18 -0.67
N GLN A 602 -18.71 -1.12 -1.04
CA GLN A 602 -17.62 -1.70 -0.25
C GLN A 602 -17.18 -0.70 0.82
N LEU A 603 -17.34 -1.08 2.08
CA LEU A 603 -16.90 -0.29 3.23
C LEU A 603 -15.63 -0.92 3.83
N SER A 604 -14.49 -0.26 3.64
CA SER A 604 -13.23 -0.66 4.29
C SER A 604 -13.35 -0.57 5.81
N ILE A 605 -12.85 -1.56 6.53
CA ILE A 605 -12.86 -1.62 7.99
C ILE A 605 -11.67 -0.84 8.52
N SER A 606 -11.95 0.24 9.24
CA SER A 606 -10.97 1.10 9.88
C SER A 606 -11.52 1.60 11.22
N ASN A 607 -10.68 2.31 11.97
CA ASN A 607 -11.11 2.97 13.21
C ASN A 607 -12.18 4.06 12.99
N SER A 608 -12.35 4.56 11.75
CA SER A 608 -13.34 5.62 11.42
C SER A 608 -14.64 5.07 10.84
N THR A 609 -14.63 3.86 10.27
CA THR A 609 -15.81 3.25 9.62
C THR A 609 -16.43 2.12 10.44
N SER A 610 -15.71 1.64 11.45
CA SER A 610 -16.12 0.50 12.25
C SER A 610 -15.69 0.61 13.70
N HIS A 611 -16.41 -0.08 14.58
CA HIS A 611 -16.08 -0.22 15.99
C HIS A 611 -15.73 -1.68 16.29
N ARG A 612 -14.64 -1.92 17.05
CA ARG A 612 -14.29 -3.28 17.49
C ARG A 612 -15.19 -3.70 18.64
N VAL A 613 -16.09 -4.64 18.40
CA VAL A 613 -17.08 -5.11 19.39
C VAL A 613 -16.47 -6.12 20.36
N TRP A 614 -15.59 -6.99 19.86
CA TRP A 614 -15.04 -8.07 20.67
C TRP A 614 -13.68 -8.52 20.18
N ARG A 615 -12.84 -8.98 21.12
CA ARG A 615 -11.52 -9.56 20.85
C ARG A 615 -11.19 -10.74 21.76
N THR A 616 -10.47 -11.71 21.19
CA THR A 616 -9.72 -12.74 21.96
C THR A 616 -8.22 -12.54 21.80
N TYR A 617 -7.45 -13.09 22.75
CA TYR A 617 -5.98 -13.03 22.76
C TYR A 617 -5.33 -14.38 22.50
N GLU A 618 -6.12 -15.40 22.22
CA GLU A 618 -5.69 -16.77 21.97
C GLU A 618 -6.65 -17.52 21.04
N GLY A 619 -6.20 -18.65 20.51
CA GLY A 619 -6.83 -19.31 19.37
C GLY A 619 -6.52 -18.59 18.04
N GLY A 620 -6.92 -19.20 16.93
CA GLY A 620 -6.65 -18.63 15.61
C GLY A 620 -5.18 -18.72 15.15
N PRO A 621 -4.86 -18.11 13.99
CA PRO A 621 -3.50 -18.03 13.46
C PRO A 621 -2.52 -17.45 14.48
N ASN A 622 -1.34 -18.08 14.61
CA ASN A 622 -0.29 -17.70 15.57
C ASN A 622 -0.74 -17.67 17.05
N ASN A 623 -1.91 -18.23 17.37
CA ASN A 623 -2.54 -18.14 18.69
C ASN A 623 -2.70 -16.69 19.19
N MET A 624 -2.96 -15.73 18.28
CA MET A 624 -3.10 -14.30 18.63
C MET A 624 -4.56 -13.87 18.82
N GLY A 625 -5.50 -14.76 18.60
CA GLY A 625 -6.94 -14.50 18.70
C GLY A 625 -7.54 -13.82 17.47
N VAL A 626 -8.76 -13.30 17.64
CA VAL A 626 -9.58 -12.66 16.60
C VAL A 626 -10.18 -11.38 17.12
N SER A 627 -10.45 -10.43 16.22
CA SER A 627 -11.23 -9.23 16.49
C SER A 627 -12.47 -9.20 15.58
N ILE A 628 -13.60 -8.78 16.13
CA ILE A 628 -14.88 -8.61 15.42
C ILE A 628 -15.24 -7.13 15.41
N PHE A 629 -15.67 -6.64 14.25
CA PHE A 629 -15.93 -5.25 13.97
C PHE A 629 -17.36 -5.04 13.49
N GLU A 630 -18.03 -4.07 14.08
CA GLU A 630 -19.32 -3.55 13.64
C GLU A 630 -19.11 -2.39 12.68
N PRO A 631 -19.71 -2.38 11.49
CA PRO A 631 -19.73 -1.19 10.65
C PRO A 631 -20.65 -0.12 11.27
N THR A 632 -20.10 1.04 11.57
CA THR A 632 -20.79 2.14 12.28
C THR A 632 -20.99 3.38 11.43
N THR A 633 -20.07 3.68 10.52
CA THR A 633 -20.15 4.85 9.62
C THR A 633 -20.52 4.38 8.22
N LEU A 634 -21.82 4.31 7.93
CA LEU A 634 -22.35 3.84 6.66
C LEU A 634 -22.54 4.99 5.66
N PRO A 635 -22.38 4.76 4.34
CA PRO A 635 -22.83 5.71 3.33
C PRO A 635 -24.32 6.01 3.45
N ARG A 636 -24.75 7.20 3.03
CA ARG A 636 -26.13 7.66 3.21
C ARG A 636 -27.13 6.66 2.62
N ASN A 637 -28.12 6.25 3.42
CA ASN A 637 -29.18 5.30 3.08
C ASN A 637 -28.70 3.85 2.85
N PHE A 638 -27.45 3.52 3.15
CA PHE A 638 -26.97 2.14 3.19
C PHE A 638 -27.18 1.54 4.58
N LEU A 639 -27.50 0.25 4.60
CA LEU A 639 -27.78 -0.54 5.78
C LEU A 639 -26.73 -1.66 5.90
N LYS A 640 -26.35 -1.98 7.14
CA LYS A 640 -25.42 -3.07 7.43
C LYS A 640 -26.11 -4.42 7.30
N LEU A 641 -25.39 -5.39 6.75
CA LEU A 641 -25.87 -6.76 6.54
C LEU A 641 -25.27 -7.77 7.53
N GLY A 642 -24.29 -7.33 8.34
CA GLY A 642 -23.56 -8.19 9.27
C GLY A 642 -22.34 -7.49 9.86
N PHE A 643 -21.52 -8.28 10.54
CA PHE A 643 -20.26 -7.86 11.17
C PHE A 643 -19.07 -8.47 10.41
N TYR A 644 -17.91 -7.83 10.55
CA TYR A 644 -16.64 -8.29 9.97
C TYR A 644 -15.77 -8.96 11.05
N ALA A 645 -14.95 -9.95 10.69
CA ALA A 645 -14.02 -10.60 11.60
C ALA A 645 -12.63 -10.79 10.97
N GLN A 646 -11.58 -10.55 11.75
CA GLN A 646 -10.18 -10.68 11.30
C GLN A 646 -9.30 -11.31 12.39
N PRO A 647 -8.35 -12.20 12.05
CA PRO A 647 -7.37 -12.66 13.01
C PRO A 647 -6.43 -11.51 13.43
N ASN A 648 -5.95 -11.55 14.67
CA ASN A 648 -5.14 -10.48 15.26
C ASN A 648 -3.66 -10.52 14.87
N ASN A 649 -3.23 -11.50 14.06
CA ASN A 649 -1.83 -11.66 13.65
C ASN A 649 -1.43 -10.78 12.46
N ARG A 650 -2.29 -9.84 12.05
CA ARG A 650 -2.09 -8.94 10.91
C ARG A 650 -2.74 -7.58 11.14
N GLN A 651 -2.30 -6.59 10.34
CA GLN A 651 -2.87 -5.25 10.34
C GLN A 651 -4.33 -5.27 9.84
N LEU A 652 -5.10 -4.25 10.21
CA LEU A 652 -6.50 -4.11 9.80
C LEU A 652 -6.55 -3.78 8.30
N PHE A 653 -7.11 -4.67 7.49
CA PHE A 653 -7.14 -4.58 6.02
C PHE A 653 -8.50 -4.96 5.42
N GLY A 654 -9.44 -5.41 6.26
CA GLY A 654 -10.73 -5.93 5.84
C GLY A 654 -11.69 -4.92 5.22
N TRP A 655 -12.77 -5.44 4.63
CA TRP A 655 -13.91 -4.68 4.15
C TRP A 655 -15.20 -5.51 4.33
N ILE A 656 -16.34 -4.83 4.31
CA ILE A 656 -17.68 -5.44 4.32
C ILE A 656 -18.58 -4.74 3.31
N LEU A 657 -19.51 -5.47 2.68
CA LEU A 657 -20.55 -4.85 1.86
C LEU A 657 -21.69 -4.34 2.73
N VAL A 658 -22.12 -3.13 2.41
CA VAL A 658 -23.34 -2.51 2.92
C VAL A 658 -24.29 -2.33 1.75
N ALA A 659 -25.62 -2.35 2.01
CA ALA A 659 -26.60 -2.36 0.95
C ALA A 659 -27.67 -1.29 1.13
N LYS A 660 -28.10 -0.70 0.02
CA LYS A 660 -29.18 0.27 -0.09
C LYS A 660 -30.28 -0.30 -0.96
N ASP A 661 -31.49 -0.22 -0.45
CA ASP A 661 -32.68 -0.65 -1.17
C ASP A 661 -33.09 0.41 -2.19
N VAL A 662 -33.04 0.08 -3.48
CA VAL A 662 -33.45 0.98 -4.56
C VAL A 662 -34.97 0.93 -4.78
N SER A 663 -35.61 -0.20 -4.46
CA SER A 663 -37.04 -0.45 -4.73
C SER A 663 -37.95 -0.29 -3.49
N GLY A 664 -37.36 -0.20 -2.30
CA GLY A 664 -38.05 -0.12 -1.01
C GLY A 664 -38.63 -1.44 -0.48
N SER A 665 -38.36 -2.57 -1.14
CA SER A 665 -38.87 -3.90 -0.77
C SER A 665 -37.82 -5.02 -0.74
N ASN A 666 -36.54 -4.69 -0.90
CA ASN A 666 -35.44 -5.65 -0.96
C ASN A 666 -34.77 -5.88 0.40
N LEU A 667 -34.87 -4.91 1.32
CA LEU A 667 -34.34 -5.02 2.68
C LEU A 667 -35.47 -4.93 3.72
N ARG A 668 -35.39 -5.77 4.75
CA ARG A 668 -36.29 -5.74 5.91
C ARG A 668 -35.52 -5.93 7.21
N PRO A 669 -35.93 -5.28 8.30
CA PRO A 669 -35.42 -5.63 9.61
C PRO A 669 -35.82 -7.08 9.98
N PRO A 670 -35.02 -7.76 10.81
CA PRO A 670 -35.36 -9.09 11.32
C PRO A 670 -36.58 -9.02 12.24
N VAL A 671 -37.29 -10.14 12.37
CA VAL A 671 -38.43 -10.28 13.29
C VAL A 671 -37.98 -10.71 14.69
N ASP A 672 -36.83 -11.38 14.80
CA ASP A 672 -36.20 -11.76 16.05
C ASP A 672 -34.71 -12.09 15.84
N TYR A 673 -33.99 -12.46 16.90
CA TYR A 673 -32.66 -13.04 16.83
C TYR A 673 -32.58 -14.36 17.60
N THR A 674 -31.86 -15.32 17.05
CA THR A 674 -31.54 -16.61 17.69
C THR A 674 -30.07 -16.64 18.06
N GLU A 675 -29.74 -16.94 19.31
CA GLU A 675 -28.35 -17.15 19.71
C GLU A 675 -27.81 -18.44 19.06
N VAL A 676 -26.73 -18.32 18.30
CA VAL A 676 -26.05 -19.45 17.64
C VAL A 676 -24.81 -19.93 18.38
N GLY A 677 -24.36 -19.16 19.37
CA GLY A 677 -23.38 -19.58 20.36
C GLY A 677 -22.79 -18.40 21.12
N ASN A 678 -21.98 -18.73 22.13
CA ASN A 678 -21.31 -17.76 22.97
C ASN A 678 -19.98 -18.30 23.53
N THR A 679 -19.19 -17.42 24.15
CA THR A 679 -17.89 -17.76 24.73
C THR A 679 -17.87 -17.80 26.27
N THR A 680 -19.02 -17.85 26.93
CA THR A 680 -19.14 -17.78 28.40
C THR A 680 -18.51 -18.98 29.12
N LEU A 681 -18.74 -20.19 28.62
CA LEU A 681 -18.25 -21.45 29.23
C LEU A 681 -16.79 -21.75 28.87
N GLN A 682 -16.10 -20.80 28.24
CA GLN A 682 -14.79 -21.02 27.66
C GLN A 682 -13.75 -20.32 28.51
N ILE A 683 -12.85 -21.11 29.10
CA ILE A 683 -11.64 -20.61 29.75
C ILE A 683 -10.70 -20.14 28.64
N ILE A 684 -10.94 -18.93 28.13
CA ILE A 684 -10.10 -18.28 27.12
C ILE A 684 -9.81 -16.82 27.47
N LYS A 685 -8.65 -16.32 27.06
CA LYS A 685 -8.30 -14.88 27.19
C LYS A 685 -9.08 -14.05 26.17
N GLN A 686 -9.96 -13.18 26.65
CA GLN A 686 -10.86 -12.34 25.83
C GLN A 686 -11.26 -11.06 26.57
N ASP A 687 -11.73 -10.03 25.84
CA ASP A 687 -12.20 -8.76 26.42
C ASP A 687 -13.38 -8.97 27.39
N GLY A 688 -14.23 -9.95 27.08
CA GLY A 688 -15.42 -10.38 27.80
C GLY A 688 -16.12 -11.51 27.02
N PRO A 689 -17.22 -12.10 27.52
CA PRO A 689 -17.97 -13.08 26.74
C PRO A 689 -18.61 -12.41 25.51
N ALA A 690 -18.51 -13.07 24.36
CA ALA A 690 -19.26 -12.69 23.16
C ALA A 690 -20.45 -13.63 22.97
N TYR A 691 -21.53 -13.07 22.43
CA TYR A 691 -22.74 -13.78 22.05
C TYR A 691 -22.97 -13.52 20.55
N PHE A 692 -23.16 -14.61 19.80
CA PHE A 692 -23.35 -14.59 18.36
C PHE A 692 -24.83 -14.82 18.07
N TRP A 693 -25.45 -13.90 17.36
CA TRP A 693 -26.87 -13.87 17.08
C TRP A 693 -27.12 -13.94 15.58
N GLN A 694 -27.96 -14.87 15.16
CA GLN A 694 -28.43 -14.95 13.78
C GLN A 694 -29.80 -14.29 13.67
N PRO A 695 -30.01 -13.37 12.71
CA PRO A 695 -31.30 -12.72 12.53
C PRO A 695 -32.32 -13.73 12.02
N LEU A 696 -33.49 -13.75 12.65
CA LEU A 696 -34.68 -14.44 12.18
C LEU A 696 -35.38 -13.53 11.17
N CYS A 697 -35.29 -13.90 9.89
CA CYS A 697 -35.82 -13.08 8.80
C CYS A 697 -37.32 -13.34 8.55
N PRO A 698 -38.08 -12.32 8.11
CA PRO A 698 -39.47 -12.51 7.70
C PRO A 698 -39.57 -13.44 6.49
N ASN A 699 -40.76 -14.01 6.26
CA ASN A 699 -41.02 -14.90 5.11
C ASN A 699 -40.61 -14.23 3.79
N GLY A 700 -39.81 -14.93 2.99
CA GLY A 700 -39.26 -14.42 1.73
C GLY A 700 -37.95 -13.62 1.87
N TYR A 701 -37.34 -13.57 3.06
CA TYR A 701 -36.06 -12.90 3.30
C TYR A 701 -35.06 -13.84 3.99
N GLN A 702 -33.76 -13.56 3.81
CA GLN A 702 -32.65 -14.38 4.26
C GLN A 702 -31.56 -13.55 4.95
N ALA A 703 -30.84 -14.21 5.85
CA ALA A 703 -29.76 -13.63 6.63
C ALA A 703 -28.42 -13.73 5.89
N VAL A 704 -27.70 -12.61 5.77
CA VAL A 704 -26.39 -12.54 5.10
C VAL A 704 -25.21 -12.55 6.09
N GLY A 705 -25.45 -12.11 7.33
CA GLY A 705 -24.42 -12.05 8.37
C GLY A 705 -24.98 -12.24 9.76
N LEU A 706 -24.06 -12.29 10.73
CA LEU A 706 -24.35 -12.40 12.16
C LEU A 706 -24.26 -11.04 12.84
N TYR A 707 -24.97 -10.91 13.96
CA TYR A 707 -24.86 -9.82 14.92
C TYR A 707 -24.09 -10.30 16.14
N VAL A 708 -23.19 -9.49 16.71
CA VAL A 708 -22.40 -9.86 17.90
C VAL A 708 -22.62 -8.87 19.02
N THR A 709 -22.81 -9.37 20.25
CA THR A 709 -22.91 -8.58 21.47
C THR A 709 -21.92 -9.05 22.52
N THR A 710 -21.60 -8.18 23.49
CA THR A 710 -20.74 -8.48 24.65
C THR A 710 -21.54 -8.78 25.93
N SER A 711 -22.87 -8.83 25.82
CA SER A 711 -23.80 -9.17 26.89
C SER A 711 -24.81 -10.21 26.40
N PRO A 712 -25.42 -11.01 27.29
CA PRO A 712 -26.43 -12.00 26.93
C PRO A 712 -27.75 -11.35 26.47
N MET A 713 -27.82 -10.02 26.41
CA MET A 713 -29.00 -9.32 25.92
C MET A 713 -29.10 -9.49 24.41
N LYS A 714 -30.29 -9.89 23.97
CA LYS A 714 -30.64 -10.00 22.57
C LYS A 714 -30.51 -8.63 21.88
N PRO A 715 -30.04 -8.55 20.61
CA PRO A 715 -29.94 -7.29 19.87
C PRO A 715 -31.29 -6.61 19.67
N SER A 716 -31.29 -5.28 19.49
CA SER A 716 -32.51 -4.52 19.19
C SER A 716 -32.99 -4.78 17.75
N LEU A 717 -34.31 -4.73 17.55
CA LEU A 717 -34.96 -4.88 16.23
C LEU A 717 -35.15 -3.52 15.51
N GLY A 718 -34.48 -2.47 16.00
CA GLY A 718 -34.66 -1.09 15.54
C GLY A 718 -33.84 -0.74 14.29
N GLN A 719 -33.70 0.56 14.03
CA GLN A 719 -33.01 1.11 12.85
C GLN A 719 -31.51 0.77 12.81
N ASP A 720 -30.91 0.46 13.96
CA ASP A 720 -29.51 0.03 14.11
C ASP A 720 -29.31 -1.49 13.96
N SER A 721 -30.35 -2.24 13.59
CA SER A 721 -30.25 -3.69 13.34
C SER A 721 -29.52 -4.02 12.04
N ILE A 722 -29.03 -5.26 11.92
CA ILE A 722 -28.64 -5.80 10.60
C ILE A 722 -29.90 -6.11 9.80
N ASN A 723 -29.88 -5.92 8.48
CA ASN A 723 -31.06 -6.13 7.64
C ASN A 723 -31.03 -7.48 6.93
N CYS A 724 -32.21 -8.11 6.84
CA CYS A 724 -32.47 -9.28 6.02
C CYS A 724 -32.69 -8.89 4.57
N VAL A 725 -32.29 -9.76 3.65
CA VAL A 725 -32.32 -9.51 2.21
C VAL A 725 -33.36 -10.42 1.55
N ARG A 726 -34.12 -9.90 0.58
CA ARG A 726 -35.13 -10.69 -0.14
C ARG A 726 -34.50 -11.92 -0.79
N SER A 727 -35.17 -13.07 -0.69
CA SER A 727 -34.57 -14.38 -0.97
C SER A 727 -34.20 -14.64 -2.44
N ASP A 728 -34.77 -13.88 -3.37
CA ASP A 728 -34.43 -13.91 -4.80
C ASP A 728 -33.14 -13.12 -5.12
N LEU A 729 -32.69 -12.25 -4.21
CA LEU A 729 -31.46 -11.47 -4.27
C LEU A 729 -30.32 -12.10 -3.43
N THR A 730 -30.48 -13.36 -3.02
CA THR A 730 -29.51 -14.09 -2.21
C THR A 730 -29.21 -15.46 -2.81
N GLU A 731 -28.04 -16.00 -2.47
CA GLU A 731 -27.58 -17.34 -2.86
C GLU A 731 -26.91 -18.07 -1.72
N LYS A 732 -26.81 -19.40 -1.83
CA LYS A 732 -26.18 -20.24 -0.82
C LYS A 732 -24.72 -19.84 -0.62
N SER A 733 -24.33 -19.62 0.63
CA SER A 733 -22.94 -19.38 1.00
C SER A 733 -22.30 -20.63 1.60
N GLU A 734 -20.97 -20.65 1.63
CA GLU A 734 -20.17 -21.61 2.36
C GLU A 734 -19.04 -20.93 3.13
N ALA A 735 -18.46 -21.65 4.10
CA ALA A 735 -17.28 -21.19 4.81
C ALA A 735 -16.07 -21.12 3.85
N ASP A 736 -15.36 -20.00 3.90
CA ASP A 736 -14.19 -19.69 3.08
C ASP A 736 -12.91 -19.84 3.89
N THR A 737 -12.32 -18.72 4.33
CA THR A 737 -11.05 -18.70 5.04
C THR A 737 -11.32 -18.89 6.53
N TRP A 738 -10.61 -19.81 7.15
CA TRP A 738 -10.62 -19.96 8.59
C TRP A 738 -10.01 -18.72 9.27
N VAL A 739 -10.81 -18.00 10.05
CA VAL A 739 -10.40 -16.76 10.74
C VAL A 739 -9.93 -17.08 12.16
N TRP A 740 -10.68 -17.92 12.88
CA TRP A 740 -10.39 -18.25 14.28
C TRP A 740 -10.96 -19.60 14.69
N ARG A 741 -10.24 -20.35 15.50
CA ARG A 741 -10.72 -21.61 16.09
C ARG A 741 -10.08 -21.79 17.45
N ILE A 742 -10.90 -22.21 18.40
CA ILE A 742 -10.46 -22.67 19.71
C ILE A 742 -11.42 -23.78 20.16
N LYS A 743 -10.86 -24.94 20.52
CA LYS A 743 -11.62 -26.15 20.87
C LYS A 743 -12.68 -26.46 19.78
N ASP A 744 -13.96 -26.34 20.15
CA ASP A 744 -15.12 -26.73 19.36
C ASP A 744 -15.74 -25.57 18.57
N MET A 745 -15.22 -24.35 18.72
CA MET A 745 -15.75 -23.14 18.07
C MET A 745 -14.86 -22.73 16.90
N THR A 746 -15.49 -22.37 15.78
CA THR A 746 -14.81 -21.89 14.58
C THR A 746 -15.52 -20.67 14.01
N ILE A 747 -14.75 -19.64 13.68
CA ILE A 747 -15.17 -18.50 12.85
C ILE A 747 -14.46 -18.62 11.50
N SER A 748 -15.25 -18.53 10.43
CA SER A 748 -14.74 -18.52 9.05
C SER A 748 -15.41 -17.41 8.26
N SER A 749 -14.68 -16.76 7.36
CA SER A 749 -15.30 -15.85 6.38
C SER A 749 -16.31 -16.60 5.51
N LEU A 750 -17.24 -15.88 4.90
CA LEU A 750 -18.25 -16.45 4.01
C LEU A 750 -17.96 -16.11 2.56
N ARG A 751 -18.19 -17.08 1.67
CA ARG A 751 -18.16 -16.89 0.21
C ARG A 751 -19.35 -17.55 -0.47
N PRO A 752 -19.68 -17.18 -1.71
CA PRO A 752 -20.67 -17.91 -2.51
C PRO A 752 -20.30 -19.38 -2.73
N ALA A 753 -21.28 -20.28 -2.65
CA ALA A 753 -21.07 -21.71 -2.89
C ALA A 753 -20.85 -22.02 -4.38
N THR A 754 -21.60 -21.35 -5.27
CA THR A 754 -21.40 -21.40 -6.71
C THR A 754 -20.46 -20.27 -7.12
N ARG A 755 -19.40 -20.57 -7.86
CA ARG A 755 -18.36 -19.60 -8.25
C ARG A 755 -17.86 -19.88 -9.66
N GLY A 756 -17.33 -18.85 -10.31
CA GLY A 756 -16.83 -18.90 -11.69
C GLY A 756 -17.35 -17.72 -12.50
N VAL A 757 -16.98 -17.68 -13.77
CA VAL A 757 -17.23 -16.55 -14.68
C VAL A 757 -18.72 -16.29 -14.99
N GLU A 758 -19.58 -17.28 -14.75
CA GLU A 758 -21.05 -17.17 -14.92
C GLU A 758 -21.78 -17.11 -13.57
N ALA A 759 -21.07 -17.16 -12.44
CA ALA A 759 -21.69 -17.25 -11.13
C ALA A 759 -22.16 -15.87 -10.63
N THR A 760 -23.44 -15.79 -10.24
CA THR A 760 -24.10 -14.56 -9.80
C THR A 760 -23.90 -14.24 -8.31
N GLY A 761 -23.42 -15.18 -7.50
CA GLY A 761 -23.18 -14.96 -6.07
C GLY A 761 -22.07 -13.94 -5.79
N VAL A 762 -22.31 -13.03 -4.82
CA VAL A 762 -21.45 -11.90 -4.47
C VAL A 762 -20.82 -12.09 -3.09
N TYR A 763 -19.51 -11.83 -2.97
CA TYR A 763 -18.78 -11.92 -1.71
C TYR A 763 -19.08 -10.69 -0.83
N THR A 764 -19.55 -10.91 0.39
CA THR A 764 -20.11 -9.85 1.25
C THR A 764 -19.17 -9.34 2.34
N GLY A 765 -18.08 -10.08 2.64
CA GLY A 765 -17.18 -9.75 3.75
C GLY A 765 -17.73 -10.11 5.14
N THR A 766 -18.82 -10.87 5.23
CA THR A 766 -19.35 -11.38 6.51
C THR A 766 -18.69 -12.69 6.92
N PHE A 767 -19.01 -13.19 8.11
CA PHE A 767 -18.48 -14.46 8.64
C PHE A 767 -19.58 -15.38 9.17
N SER A 768 -19.23 -16.65 9.30
CA SER A 768 -20.03 -17.68 9.97
C SER A 768 -19.39 -18.08 11.29
N PHE A 769 -20.22 -18.52 12.22
CA PHE A 769 -19.81 -19.10 13.49
C PHE A 769 -20.33 -20.53 13.57
N LYS A 770 -19.47 -21.49 13.93
CA LYS A 770 -19.83 -22.90 14.10
C LYS A 770 -19.39 -23.39 15.47
N ASN A 771 -20.27 -24.10 16.16
CA ASN A 771 -20.00 -24.81 17.40
C ASN A 771 -20.35 -26.30 17.23
N LEU A 772 -19.51 -27.24 17.65
CA LEU A 772 -19.77 -28.68 17.46
C LEU A 772 -21.08 -29.17 18.12
N LYS A 773 -21.61 -28.44 19.10
CA LYS A 773 -22.86 -28.77 19.81
C LYS A 773 -24.13 -28.24 19.15
N PHE A 774 -24.02 -27.29 18.23
CA PHE A 774 -25.17 -26.61 17.61
C PHE A 774 -24.87 -26.27 16.16
N LEU A 775 -25.70 -26.75 15.24
CA LEU A 775 -25.64 -26.38 13.82
C LEU A 775 -26.56 -25.19 13.58
N PRO A 776 -26.04 -23.97 13.40
CA PRO A 776 -26.87 -22.81 13.13
C PRO A 776 -27.56 -22.91 11.76
N PRO A 777 -28.68 -22.19 11.57
CA PRO A 777 -29.29 -22.05 10.25
C PRO A 777 -28.29 -21.49 9.22
N PRO A 778 -28.44 -21.83 7.92
CA PRO A 778 -27.51 -21.38 6.89
C PRO A 778 -27.56 -19.85 6.74
N LEU A 779 -26.38 -19.25 6.53
CA LEU A 779 -26.25 -17.87 6.05
C LEU A 779 -26.17 -17.87 4.53
N PHE A 780 -26.52 -16.75 3.93
CA PHE A 780 -26.54 -16.56 2.49
C PHE A 780 -25.58 -15.46 2.08
N CYS A 781 -25.21 -15.46 0.81
CA CYS A 781 -24.49 -14.36 0.16
C CYS A 781 -25.48 -13.57 -0.72
N LEU A 782 -25.07 -12.41 -1.22
CA LEU A 782 -25.90 -11.64 -2.15
C LEU A 782 -25.86 -12.25 -3.55
N LYS A 783 -26.84 -11.92 -4.38
CA LYS A 783 -26.93 -12.33 -5.79
C LYS A 783 -26.98 -11.11 -6.69
N ASN A 784 -26.08 -11.03 -7.67
CA ASN A 784 -26.17 -10.07 -8.76
C ASN A 784 -27.15 -10.59 -9.83
N THR A 785 -28.39 -10.10 -9.80
CA THR A 785 -29.43 -10.46 -10.77
C THR A 785 -29.32 -9.66 -12.07
N LYS A 786 -28.64 -8.51 -12.04
CA LYS A 786 -28.38 -7.68 -13.22
C LYS A 786 -27.30 -8.31 -14.11
N PHE A 787 -26.25 -8.84 -13.47
CA PHE A 787 -25.08 -9.51 -14.07
C PHE A 787 -24.61 -8.88 -15.39
N ASP A 788 -24.56 -7.55 -15.45
CA ASP A 788 -23.88 -6.86 -16.53
C ASP A 788 -22.41 -6.65 -16.16
N LEU A 789 -21.52 -6.76 -17.14
CA LEU A 789 -20.08 -6.60 -16.91
C LEU A 789 -19.68 -5.11 -16.89
N SER A 790 -20.63 -4.18 -16.69
CA SER A 790 -20.38 -2.74 -16.78
C SER A 790 -19.49 -2.20 -15.66
N SER A 791 -19.42 -2.93 -14.54
CA SER A 791 -18.53 -2.64 -13.41
C SER A 791 -17.14 -3.26 -13.55
N MET A 792 -16.89 -4.10 -14.56
CA MET A 792 -15.52 -4.60 -14.82
C MET A 792 -14.64 -3.50 -15.43
N PRO A 793 -13.31 -3.57 -15.24
CA PRO A 793 -12.41 -2.64 -15.88
C PRO A 793 -12.45 -2.80 -17.41
N SER A 794 -12.39 -1.70 -18.15
CA SER A 794 -12.16 -1.74 -19.60
C SER A 794 -10.76 -2.27 -19.95
N GLU A 795 -10.47 -2.45 -21.25
CA GLU A 795 -9.12 -2.78 -21.70
C GLU A 795 -8.08 -1.76 -21.19
N ASN A 796 -8.36 -0.46 -21.28
CA ASN A 796 -7.44 0.59 -20.84
C ASN A 796 -7.24 0.55 -19.32
N GLN A 797 -8.32 0.40 -18.55
CA GLN A 797 -8.24 0.26 -17.09
C GLN A 797 -7.51 -1.02 -16.68
N THR A 798 -7.69 -2.12 -17.42
CA THR A 798 -6.98 -3.39 -17.20
C THR A 798 -5.48 -3.22 -17.43
N ARG A 799 -5.06 -2.46 -18.45
CA ARG A 799 -3.65 -2.14 -18.67
C ARG A 799 -3.07 -1.34 -17.51
N VAL A 800 -3.78 -0.32 -17.01
CA VAL A 800 -3.35 0.48 -15.86
C VAL A 800 -3.26 -0.37 -14.59
N LEU A 801 -4.28 -1.19 -14.33
CA LEU A 801 -4.30 -2.13 -13.20
C LEU A 801 -3.14 -3.11 -13.29
N PHE A 802 -2.92 -3.69 -14.46
CA PHE A 802 -1.84 -4.65 -14.64
C PHE A 802 -0.47 -3.97 -14.53
N GLN A 803 -0.27 -2.77 -15.07
CA GLN A 803 0.97 -2.02 -14.84
C GLN A 803 1.21 -1.71 -13.37
N THR A 804 0.13 -1.45 -12.61
CA THR A 804 0.20 -1.14 -11.18
C THR A 804 0.51 -2.37 -10.34
N TYR A 805 -0.14 -3.49 -10.63
CA TYR A 805 -0.15 -4.70 -9.79
C TYR A 805 0.53 -5.92 -10.44
N SER A 806 1.21 -5.77 -11.58
CA SER A 806 1.90 -6.87 -12.25
C SER A 806 2.96 -7.49 -11.34
N PRO A 807 3.01 -8.82 -11.22
CA PRO A 807 3.97 -9.45 -10.34
C PRO A 807 5.41 -9.35 -10.85
N TRP A 808 6.35 -9.26 -9.91
CA TRP A 808 7.77 -9.54 -10.15
C TRP A 808 8.07 -10.99 -9.79
N ILE A 809 8.54 -11.76 -10.78
CA ILE A 809 8.65 -13.21 -10.65
C ILE A 809 10.12 -13.62 -10.57
N TYR A 810 10.53 -14.15 -9.42
CA TYR A 810 11.86 -14.71 -9.19
C TYR A 810 11.90 -16.20 -9.51
N LEU A 811 12.83 -16.60 -10.36
CA LEU A 811 13.20 -17.99 -10.58
C LEU A 811 14.29 -18.37 -9.58
N HIS A 812 14.35 -19.64 -9.19
CA HIS A 812 15.38 -20.10 -8.26
C HIS A 812 16.80 -19.93 -8.87
N PRO A 813 17.86 -19.59 -8.11
CA PRO A 813 19.20 -19.36 -8.67
C PRO A 813 19.78 -20.53 -9.47
N LYS A 814 19.41 -21.75 -9.07
CA LYS A 814 19.79 -23.00 -9.73
C LYS A 814 18.86 -23.43 -10.86
N GLU A 815 17.89 -22.60 -11.24
CA GLU A 815 16.95 -22.94 -12.30
C GLU A 815 17.65 -22.91 -13.66
N ASP A 816 17.63 -24.04 -14.36
CA ASP A 816 18.23 -24.17 -15.69
C ASP A 816 17.17 -24.11 -16.81
N PHE A 817 15.89 -24.24 -16.46
CA PHE A 817 14.76 -24.21 -17.38
C PHE A 817 13.95 -22.92 -17.19
N LEU A 818 14.18 -21.95 -18.07
CA LEU A 818 13.61 -20.62 -18.00
C LEU A 818 12.28 -20.55 -18.76
N PRO A 819 11.39 -19.61 -18.43
CA PRO A 819 10.18 -19.38 -19.21
C PRO A 819 10.50 -18.82 -20.60
N SER A 820 9.53 -18.87 -21.50
CA SER A 820 9.63 -18.33 -22.85
C SER A 820 8.23 -18.07 -23.43
N SER A 821 8.13 -17.30 -24.49
CA SER A 821 6.85 -17.20 -25.20
C SER A 821 6.53 -18.44 -26.03
N VAL A 822 5.23 -18.71 -26.20
CA VAL A 822 4.70 -19.80 -27.04
C VAL A 822 5.19 -19.69 -28.49
N ASP A 823 5.18 -18.48 -29.05
CA ASP A 823 5.65 -18.23 -30.43
C ASP A 823 7.15 -18.49 -30.59
N TRP A 824 7.96 -18.18 -29.57
CA TRP A 824 9.39 -18.51 -29.59
C TRP A 824 9.61 -20.02 -29.62
N VAL A 825 8.88 -20.78 -28.80
CA VAL A 825 9.00 -22.25 -28.74
C VAL A 825 8.57 -22.90 -30.05
N PHE A 826 7.47 -22.43 -30.65
CA PHE A 826 7.02 -22.90 -31.97
C PHE A 826 8.05 -22.60 -33.06
N ALA A 827 8.67 -21.43 -33.04
CA ALA A 827 9.69 -21.05 -34.02
C ALA A 827 11.05 -21.76 -33.82
N ASN A 828 11.38 -22.21 -32.60
CA ASN A 828 12.72 -22.72 -32.27
C ASN A 828 12.83 -24.25 -32.15
N GLY A 829 11.74 -25.00 -32.27
CA GLY A 829 11.83 -26.47 -32.38
C GLY A 829 10.70 -27.29 -31.79
N ALA A 830 9.55 -26.70 -31.44
CA ALA A 830 8.36 -27.49 -31.13
C ALA A 830 7.66 -28.00 -32.39
N LEU A 831 7.28 -29.28 -32.35
CA LEU A 831 6.63 -29.98 -33.45
C LEU A 831 5.35 -30.65 -32.95
N LEU A 832 4.37 -30.75 -33.85
CA LEU A 832 3.14 -31.51 -33.65
C LEU A 832 3.37 -32.96 -34.07
N TYR A 833 3.19 -33.88 -33.13
CA TYR A 833 3.23 -35.31 -33.36
C TYR A 833 1.82 -35.87 -33.48
N GLN A 834 1.66 -36.89 -34.31
CA GLN A 834 0.41 -37.61 -34.51
C GLN A 834 0.64 -39.11 -34.25
N LYS A 835 -0.27 -39.72 -33.49
CA LYS A 835 -0.26 -41.15 -33.19
C LYS A 835 -0.35 -41.98 -34.48
N GLY A 836 0.57 -42.91 -34.65
CA GLY A 836 0.70 -43.73 -35.86
C GLY A 836 1.46 -43.06 -37.02
N ASN A 837 1.94 -41.83 -36.85
CA ASN A 837 2.81 -41.12 -37.80
C ASN A 837 3.95 -40.36 -37.09
N GLU A 838 4.51 -40.96 -36.03
CA GLU A 838 5.48 -40.30 -35.15
C GLU A 838 6.81 -39.97 -35.85
N SER A 839 7.11 -40.63 -36.98
CA SER A 839 8.32 -40.40 -37.78
C SER A 839 8.27 -39.12 -38.61
N ASN A 840 7.09 -38.52 -38.81
CA ASN A 840 6.89 -37.33 -39.64
C ASN A 840 6.16 -36.21 -38.88
N PRO A 841 6.78 -35.64 -37.82
CA PRO A 841 6.18 -34.55 -37.05
C PRO A 841 6.10 -33.25 -37.87
N VAL A 842 5.09 -32.43 -37.60
CA VAL A 842 4.77 -31.22 -38.38
C VAL A 842 5.25 -29.96 -37.65
N LEU A 843 5.81 -28.99 -38.38
CA LEU A 843 6.16 -27.67 -37.84
C LEU A 843 4.92 -26.90 -37.41
N ILE A 844 4.97 -26.25 -36.24
CA ILE A 844 3.86 -25.47 -35.71
C ILE A 844 4.00 -24.02 -36.21
N HIS A 845 2.90 -23.43 -36.69
CA HIS A 845 2.87 -22.01 -37.05
C HIS A 845 3.07 -21.14 -35.78
N PRO A 846 3.68 -19.93 -35.87
CA PRO A 846 3.98 -19.11 -34.69
C PRO A 846 2.78 -18.82 -33.76
N ASN A 847 1.56 -18.73 -34.30
CA ASN A 847 0.33 -18.52 -33.53
C ASN A 847 -0.46 -19.81 -33.23
N GLY A 848 0.05 -20.98 -33.65
CA GLY A 848 -0.60 -22.28 -33.50
C GLY A 848 -1.81 -22.52 -34.42
N SER A 849 -1.98 -21.74 -35.50
CA SER A 849 -3.14 -21.86 -36.40
C SER A 849 -3.30 -23.21 -37.10
N ASN A 850 -2.23 -24.00 -37.22
CA ASN A 850 -2.27 -25.34 -37.78
C ASN A 850 -2.42 -26.46 -36.72
N LEU A 851 -2.61 -26.10 -35.45
CA LEU A 851 -2.94 -27.06 -34.40
C LEU A 851 -4.42 -27.48 -34.49
N PRO A 852 -4.76 -28.74 -34.14
CA PRO A 852 -6.14 -29.17 -33.98
C PRO A 852 -6.91 -28.28 -32.99
N GLN A 853 -8.00 -27.66 -33.44
CA GLN A 853 -8.80 -26.71 -32.66
C GLN A 853 -10.01 -27.39 -31.99
N GLY A 854 -10.34 -27.03 -30.75
CA GLY A 854 -11.55 -27.50 -30.06
C GLY A 854 -11.50 -28.97 -29.61
N GLY A 855 -12.56 -29.48 -28.98
CA GLY A 855 -12.68 -30.89 -28.55
C GLY A 855 -12.04 -31.22 -27.19
N CYS A 856 -11.91 -32.51 -26.88
CA CYS A 856 -11.20 -33.02 -25.70
C CYS A 856 -9.88 -33.68 -26.09
N ASP A 857 -9.00 -33.95 -25.12
CA ASP A 857 -7.81 -34.78 -25.35
C ASP A 857 -8.22 -36.17 -25.84
N ASP A 858 -7.90 -36.47 -27.09
CA ASP A 858 -8.26 -37.70 -27.82
C ASP A 858 -7.07 -38.67 -27.94
N ASP A 859 -5.95 -38.37 -27.29
CA ASP A 859 -4.69 -39.11 -27.38
C ASP A 859 -4.12 -39.24 -28.83
N LEU A 860 -4.60 -38.43 -29.79
CA LEU A 860 -4.15 -38.50 -31.18
C LEU A 860 -2.95 -37.58 -31.46
N PHE A 861 -2.85 -36.46 -30.75
CA PHE A 861 -1.83 -35.43 -30.99
C PHE A 861 -1.12 -35.01 -29.70
N TRP A 862 0.18 -34.72 -29.80
CA TRP A 862 0.95 -34.11 -28.72
C TRP A 862 2.06 -33.22 -29.29
N LEU A 863 2.58 -32.32 -28.45
CA LEU A 863 3.77 -31.53 -28.79
C LEU A 863 5.03 -32.19 -28.20
N ASP A 864 6.13 -32.18 -28.94
CA ASP A 864 7.48 -32.49 -28.44
C ASP A 864 8.50 -31.72 -29.29
N TYR A 865 9.77 -31.76 -28.87
CA TYR A 865 10.86 -31.03 -29.49
C TYR A 865 11.63 -31.86 -30.50
N VAL A 866 12.19 -31.17 -31.49
CA VAL A 866 13.10 -31.69 -32.53
C VAL A 866 14.07 -32.76 -32.01
N VAL A 867 14.34 -33.77 -32.83
CA VAL A 867 15.17 -34.93 -32.46
C VAL A 867 16.65 -34.56 -32.26
N ASP A 868 17.14 -33.50 -32.91
CA ASP A 868 18.52 -33.03 -32.71
C ASP A 868 18.76 -32.68 -31.24
N LYS A 869 19.73 -33.36 -30.63
CA LYS A 869 19.98 -33.27 -29.19
C LYS A 869 20.35 -31.85 -28.78
N LYS A 870 21.12 -31.11 -29.59
CA LYS A 870 21.56 -29.76 -29.24
C LYS A 870 20.41 -28.76 -29.33
N ALA A 871 19.59 -28.84 -30.38
CA ALA A 871 18.40 -28.01 -30.54
C ALA A 871 17.35 -28.32 -29.46
N LYS A 872 17.11 -29.60 -29.15
CA LYS A 872 16.21 -30.02 -28.06
C LYS A 872 16.61 -29.42 -26.72
N GLU A 873 17.88 -29.52 -26.35
CA GLU A 873 18.38 -28.95 -25.09
C GLU A 873 18.33 -27.41 -25.08
N LYS A 874 18.48 -26.74 -26.23
CA LYS A 874 18.28 -25.29 -26.33
C LYS A 874 16.82 -24.91 -26.05
N VAL A 875 15.86 -25.60 -26.67
CA VAL A 875 14.43 -25.31 -26.47
C VAL A 875 14.02 -25.58 -25.02
N LYS A 876 14.48 -26.70 -24.43
CA LYS A 876 14.21 -27.03 -23.02
C LYS A 876 14.67 -25.94 -22.04
N ARG A 877 15.85 -25.35 -22.27
CA ARG A 877 16.38 -24.26 -21.42
C ARG A 877 15.52 -23.01 -21.44
N GLY A 878 14.68 -22.85 -22.45
CA GLY A 878 13.87 -21.65 -22.68
C GLY A 878 14.72 -20.41 -22.99
N ASP A 879 14.04 -19.26 -22.99
CA ASP A 879 14.64 -17.98 -23.29
C ASP A 879 13.93 -16.87 -22.52
N LEU A 880 14.53 -16.48 -21.40
CA LEU A 880 13.98 -15.46 -20.51
C LEU A 880 13.72 -14.14 -21.25
N GLY A 881 14.53 -13.80 -22.25
CA GLY A 881 14.38 -12.58 -23.07
C GLY A 881 13.12 -12.58 -23.93
N SER A 882 12.67 -13.73 -24.42
CA SER A 882 11.40 -13.90 -25.14
C SER A 882 10.17 -13.97 -24.24
N THR A 883 10.33 -14.03 -22.91
CA THR A 883 9.23 -14.33 -22.00
C THR A 883 8.07 -13.36 -22.18
N LYS A 884 6.89 -13.94 -22.36
CA LYS A 884 5.62 -13.24 -22.39
C LYS A 884 4.68 -13.92 -21.40
N VAL A 885 3.99 -13.13 -20.56
CA VAL A 885 2.89 -13.63 -19.73
C VAL A 885 1.56 -13.47 -20.46
N TYR A 886 0.63 -14.38 -20.20
CA TYR A 886 -0.66 -14.40 -20.90
C TYR A 886 -1.79 -14.14 -19.92
N LEU A 887 -2.55 -13.06 -20.15
CA LEU A 887 -3.57 -12.57 -19.24
C LEU A 887 -4.95 -13.13 -19.62
N HIS A 888 -5.65 -13.68 -18.64
CA HIS A 888 -7.07 -14.01 -18.73
C HIS A 888 -7.85 -13.16 -17.73
N ILE A 889 -8.76 -12.31 -18.23
CA ILE A 889 -9.55 -11.37 -17.44
C ILE A 889 -10.93 -12.00 -17.14
N LYS A 890 -11.17 -12.34 -15.87
CA LYS A 890 -12.38 -13.07 -15.44
C LYS A 890 -13.26 -12.20 -14.54
N PRO A 891 -14.59 -12.12 -14.77
CA PRO A 891 -15.51 -11.65 -13.76
C PRO A 891 -15.57 -12.65 -12.60
N MET A 892 -15.50 -12.16 -11.37
CA MET A 892 -15.61 -12.98 -10.17
C MET A 892 -16.62 -12.40 -9.18
N PHE A 893 -17.24 -13.30 -8.40
CA PHE A 893 -18.21 -12.97 -7.35
C PHE A 893 -19.33 -12.05 -7.83
N GLY A 894 -20.12 -12.49 -8.82
CA GLY A 894 -21.20 -11.69 -9.38
C GLY A 894 -20.69 -10.43 -10.09
N ALA A 895 -19.50 -10.49 -10.70
CA ALA A 895 -18.81 -9.36 -11.33
C ALA A 895 -18.51 -8.16 -10.40
N THR A 896 -18.48 -8.38 -9.08
CA THR A 896 -18.03 -7.37 -8.11
C THR A 896 -16.50 -7.35 -7.92
N PHE A 897 -15.83 -8.39 -8.43
CA PHE A 897 -14.38 -8.49 -8.53
C PHE A 897 -13.97 -8.88 -9.94
N THR A 898 -12.74 -8.54 -10.30
CA THR A 898 -12.08 -8.98 -11.52
C THR A 898 -10.82 -9.73 -11.18
N ASP A 899 -10.70 -10.96 -11.68
CA ASP A 899 -9.46 -11.73 -11.61
C ASP A 899 -8.64 -11.48 -12.88
N ILE A 900 -7.40 -11.04 -12.71
CA ILE A 900 -6.38 -11.01 -13.77
C ILE A 900 -5.50 -12.23 -13.55
N VAL A 901 -5.73 -13.30 -14.30
CA VAL A 901 -4.95 -14.53 -14.24
C VAL A 901 -3.73 -14.37 -15.14
N VAL A 902 -2.52 -14.47 -14.56
CA VAL A 902 -1.24 -14.28 -15.23
C VAL A 902 -0.62 -15.64 -15.49
N TRP A 903 -0.73 -16.15 -16.71
CA TRP A 903 -0.15 -17.42 -17.13
C TRP A 903 1.29 -17.28 -17.61
N LEU A 904 2.13 -18.23 -17.21
CA LEU A 904 3.51 -18.40 -17.62
C LEU A 904 3.67 -19.73 -18.34
N PHE A 905 4.50 -19.73 -19.37
CA PHE A 905 4.85 -20.94 -20.09
C PHE A 905 6.34 -21.27 -19.91
N PHE A 906 6.61 -22.49 -19.46
CA PHE A 906 7.94 -23.06 -19.39
C PHE A 906 8.04 -24.17 -20.44
N PRO A 907 9.06 -24.17 -21.31
CA PRO A 907 9.26 -25.26 -22.27
C PRO A 907 9.52 -26.61 -21.60
N TYR A 908 10.09 -26.62 -20.41
CA TYR A 908 10.45 -27.86 -19.76
C TYR A 908 10.48 -27.71 -18.25
N ASN A 909 10.08 -28.76 -17.56
CA ASN A 909 10.25 -28.89 -16.12
C ASN A 909 11.37 -29.89 -15.79
N GLY A 910 12.18 -29.53 -14.80
CA GLY A 910 13.26 -30.38 -14.32
C GLY A 910 12.78 -31.53 -13.44
N ASN A 911 13.71 -32.34 -12.95
CA ASN A 911 13.36 -33.46 -12.09
C ASN A 911 12.99 -33.05 -10.66
N ALA A 912 12.08 -33.82 -10.07
CA ALA A 912 11.64 -33.64 -8.69
C ALA A 912 12.73 -34.05 -7.67
N HIS A 913 12.77 -33.33 -6.55
CA HIS A 913 13.65 -33.62 -5.42
C HIS A 913 12.86 -34.00 -4.17
N LEU A 914 13.39 -34.94 -3.38
CA LEU A 914 12.78 -35.45 -2.16
C LEU A 914 13.61 -35.10 -0.92
N LYS A 915 12.95 -34.72 0.16
CA LYS A 915 13.51 -34.72 1.51
C LYS A 915 13.00 -35.93 2.27
N PHE A 916 13.89 -36.73 2.87
CA PHE A 916 13.53 -37.93 3.62
C PHE A 916 14.37 -38.09 4.89
N LEU A 917 13.72 -38.01 6.06
CA LEU A 917 14.37 -38.11 7.38
C LEU A 917 15.55 -37.12 7.53
N PHE A 918 16.78 -37.62 7.68
CA PHE A 918 18.01 -36.83 7.78
C PHE A 918 18.60 -36.44 6.42
N ILE A 919 18.11 -37.02 5.32
CA ILE A 919 18.53 -36.67 3.96
C ILE A 919 17.83 -35.38 3.56
N LYS A 920 18.63 -34.31 3.45
CA LYS A 920 18.12 -32.96 3.17
C LYS A 920 17.55 -32.85 1.76
N SER A 921 18.18 -33.45 0.75
CA SER A 921 17.69 -33.45 -0.64
C SER A 921 18.23 -34.67 -1.39
N MET A 922 17.38 -35.29 -2.20
CA MET A 922 17.68 -36.43 -3.07
C MET A 922 16.94 -36.25 -4.39
N SER A 923 17.65 -36.27 -5.53
CA SER A 923 17.01 -36.27 -6.85
C SER A 923 16.25 -37.58 -7.07
N LEU A 924 15.06 -37.50 -7.70
CA LEU A 924 14.24 -38.65 -8.07
C LEU A 924 14.58 -39.22 -9.46
N GLY A 925 15.76 -38.93 -10.00
CA GLY A 925 16.13 -39.35 -11.36
C GLY A 925 15.38 -38.49 -12.37
N ASN A 926 14.63 -39.10 -13.29
CA ASN A 926 13.86 -38.38 -14.32
C ASN A 926 12.42 -38.08 -13.86
N ILE A 927 12.02 -38.55 -12.67
CA ILE A 927 10.66 -38.40 -12.15
C ILE A 927 10.33 -36.91 -11.99
N GLY A 928 9.17 -36.49 -12.52
CA GLY A 928 8.70 -35.10 -12.50
C GLY A 928 9.11 -34.25 -13.71
N GLU A 929 9.95 -34.77 -14.62
CA GLU A 929 10.30 -34.05 -15.84
C GLU A 929 9.15 -34.07 -16.87
N HIS A 930 8.89 -32.98 -17.58
CA HIS A 930 7.93 -32.98 -18.70
C HIS A 930 8.17 -31.83 -19.66
N VAL A 931 7.68 -31.99 -20.89
CA VAL A 931 7.72 -30.98 -21.96
C VAL A 931 6.46 -30.13 -21.91
N GLY A 932 6.68 -28.81 -21.99
CA GLY A 932 5.67 -27.77 -21.84
C GLY A 932 5.13 -27.73 -20.42
N ASP A 933 5.04 -26.57 -19.79
CA ASP A 933 4.45 -26.44 -18.47
C ASP A 933 3.80 -25.08 -18.30
N TRP A 934 2.62 -25.09 -17.70
CA TRP A 934 1.77 -23.91 -17.57
C TRP A 934 1.51 -23.65 -16.10
N GLU A 935 2.02 -22.52 -15.64
CA GLU A 935 1.87 -22.05 -14.26
C GLU A 935 1.19 -20.69 -14.25
N HIS A 936 0.53 -20.35 -13.14
CA HIS A 936 -0.14 -19.05 -13.04
C HIS A 936 -0.13 -18.45 -11.65
N VAL A 937 -0.38 -17.14 -11.63
CA VAL A 937 -0.71 -16.37 -10.43
C VAL A 937 -1.95 -15.53 -10.76
N THR A 938 -2.91 -15.44 -9.85
CA THR A 938 -4.15 -14.68 -10.08
C THR A 938 -4.21 -13.45 -9.19
N LEU A 939 -4.32 -12.27 -9.78
CA LEU A 939 -4.55 -11.01 -9.07
C LEU A 939 -6.06 -10.78 -8.97
N ARG A 940 -6.59 -10.60 -7.75
CA ARG A 940 -8.01 -10.33 -7.54
C ARG A 940 -8.23 -8.86 -7.19
N ILE A 941 -8.89 -8.13 -8.08
CA ILE A 941 -9.11 -6.69 -8.02
C ILE A 941 -10.56 -6.38 -7.66
N SER A 942 -10.78 -5.42 -6.76
CA SER A 942 -12.12 -4.92 -6.44
C SER A 942 -12.66 -4.03 -7.56
N ASN A 943 -13.86 -4.30 -8.03
CA ASN A 943 -14.51 -3.45 -9.04
C ASN A 943 -15.09 -2.15 -8.46
N PHE A 944 -15.16 -2.02 -7.12
CA PHE A 944 -15.65 -0.82 -6.47
C PHE A 944 -14.64 0.32 -6.49
N ASN A 945 -13.36 0.01 -6.35
CA ASN A 945 -12.30 1.00 -6.15
C ASN A 945 -10.99 0.70 -6.91
N GLY A 946 -10.88 -0.44 -7.58
CA GLY A 946 -9.70 -0.85 -8.32
C GLY A 946 -8.54 -1.34 -7.45
N GLU A 947 -8.73 -1.54 -6.15
CA GLU A 947 -7.68 -2.01 -5.25
C GLU A 947 -7.42 -3.52 -5.40
N LEU A 948 -6.16 -3.92 -5.29
CA LEU A 948 -5.75 -5.31 -5.15
C LEU A 948 -6.22 -5.86 -3.80
N TRP A 949 -7.09 -6.87 -3.83
CA TRP A 949 -7.60 -7.51 -2.62
C TRP A 949 -6.74 -8.70 -2.20
N ARG A 950 -6.50 -9.64 -3.12
CA ARG A 950 -5.79 -10.91 -2.86
C ARG A 950 -5.00 -11.35 -4.07
N VAL A 951 -3.98 -12.16 -3.84
CA VAL A 951 -3.22 -12.85 -4.88
C VAL A 951 -3.24 -14.35 -4.61
N TYR A 952 -3.60 -15.13 -5.63
CA TYR A 952 -3.53 -16.59 -5.60
C TYR A 952 -2.23 -17.06 -6.25
N PHE A 953 -1.53 -17.95 -5.56
CA PHE A 953 -0.29 -18.58 -6.00
C PHE A 953 -0.55 -20.04 -6.34
N SER A 954 -0.39 -20.43 -7.62
CA SER A 954 -0.57 -21.81 -8.08
C SER A 954 0.57 -22.70 -7.56
N GLU A 955 0.25 -23.65 -6.68
CA GLU A 955 1.16 -24.63 -6.10
C GLU A 955 0.85 -26.04 -6.64
N HIS A 956 0.94 -26.23 -7.95
CA HIS A 956 0.60 -27.46 -8.69
C HIS A 956 -0.93 -27.67 -8.83
N SER A 957 -1.49 -28.75 -8.26
CA SER A 957 -2.92 -29.10 -8.39
C SER A 957 -3.87 -28.25 -7.52
N GLY A 958 -3.34 -27.25 -6.83
CA GLY A 958 -4.04 -26.31 -5.95
C GLY A 958 -3.10 -25.16 -5.61
N GLY A 959 -3.41 -24.35 -4.60
CA GLY A 959 -2.58 -23.20 -4.29
C GLY A 959 -2.96 -22.47 -3.02
N THR A 960 -2.26 -21.37 -2.78
CA THR A 960 -2.47 -20.52 -1.59
C THR A 960 -3.00 -19.16 -2.01
N LEU A 961 -4.06 -18.71 -1.35
CA LEU A 961 -4.60 -17.36 -1.48
C LEU A 961 -4.03 -16.46 -0.36
N VAL A 962 -3.46 -15.31 -0.72
CA VAL A 962 -2.83 -14.39 0.22
C VAL A 962 -3.47 -13.01 0.11
N ASP A 963 -3.87 -12.42 1.25
CA ASP A 963 -4.38 -11.05 1.32
C ASP A 963 -3.30 -10.03 0.95
N ALA A 964 -3.68 -8.93 0.27
CA ALA A 964 -2.69 -7.97 -0.21
C ALA A 964 -1.84 -7.37 0.92
N CYS A 965 -2.39 -7.18 2.12
CA CYS A 965 -1.61 -6.71 3.28
C CYS A 965 -0.49 -7.67 3.74
N ASP A 966 -0.57 -8.94 3.37
CA ASP A 966 0.38 -9.99 3.76
C ASP A 966 1.39 -10.31 2.65
N LEU A 967 1.30 -9.63 1.49
CA LEU A 967 2.20 -9.79 0.36
C LEU A 967 3.52 -9.05 0.55
N GLU A 968 4.57 -9.60 -0.05
CA GLU A 968 5.79 -8.86 -0.32
C GLU A 968 5.57 -8.05 -1.60
N PHE A 969 5.84 -6.74 -1.55
CA PHE A 969 5.82 -5.87 -2.74
C PHE A 969 7.24 -5.49 -3.14
N VAL A 970 7.43 -5.26 -4.44
CA VAL A 970 8.58 -4.50 -4.94
C VAL A 970 8.48 -3.14 -4.30
N GLN A 971 9.54 -2.75 -3.61
CA GLN A 971 9.49 -1.56 -2.81
C GLN A 971 9.36 -0.33 -3.75
N GLY A 972 8.63 0.70 -3.31
CA GLY A 972 8.36 1.90 -4.12
C GLY A 972 7.25 1.72 -5.16
N GLY A 973 6.70 0.50 -5.29
CA GLY A 973 5.61 0.18 -6.20
C GLY A 973 4.51 -0.66 -5.53
N ASN A 974 3.48 -0.95 -6.32
CA ASN A 974 2.34 -1.79 -5.94
C ASN A 974 2.43 -3.20 -6.56
N LYS A 975 3.63 -3.60 -7.02
CA LYS A 975 3.87 -4.87 -7.71
C LYS A 975 4.18 -5.98 -6.71
N PRO A 976 3.35 -7.03 -6.58
CA PRO A 976 3.63 -8.13 -5.66
C PRO A 976 4.80 -8.99 -6.14
N VAL A 977 5.55 -9.56 -5.20
CA VAL A 977 6.67 -10.47 -5.47
C VAL A 977 6.16 -11.92 -5.48
N VAL A 978 6.59 -12.67 -6.49
CA VAL A 978 6.28 -14.09 -6.68
C VAL A 978 7.58 -14.87 -6.79
N TYR A 979 7.64 -16.06 -6.17
CA TYR A 979 8.78 -16.96 -6.25
C TYR A 979 8.38 -18.28 -6.92
N SER A 980 9.00 -18.59 -8.04
CA SER A 980 8.88 -19.87 -8.73
C SER A 980 9.79 -20.91 -8.07
N SER A 981 9.26 -22.11 -7.85
CA SER A 981 10.02 -23.21 -7.28
C SER A 981 10.99 -23.83 -8.30
N LEU A 982 12.15 -24.28 -7.81
CA LEU A 982 13.16 -24.96 -8.62
C LEU A 982 12.59 -26.21 -9.30
N HIS A 983 12.79 -26.33 -10.61
CA HIS A 983 12.39 -27.40 -11.53
C HIS A 983 10.87 -27.62 -11.70
N GLY A 984 10.10 -27.42 -10.64
CA GLY A 984 8.66 -27.64 -10.63
C GLY A 984 7.81 -26.39 -10.92
N HIS A 985 8.42 -25.21 -10.96
CA HIS A 985 7.83 -23.91 -11.35
C HIS A 985 6.59 -23.41 -10.61
N ALA A 986 6.02 -24.18 -9.69
CA ALA A 986 4.97 -23.72 -8.78
C ALA A 986 5.32 -22.38 -8.11
N MET A 987 4.31 -21.52 -7.96
CA MET A 987 4.41 -20.15 -7.51
C MET A 987 4.17 -20.03 -6.01
N PHE A 988 4.93 -19.18 -5.33
CA PHE A 988 4.84 -18.96 -3.89
C PHE A 988 5.03 -17.49 -3.52
N SER A 989 4.39 -17.06 -2.43
CA SER A 989 4.47 -15.68 -1.91
C SER A 989 5.74 -15.38 -1.11
N LYS A 990 6.51 -16.41 -0.71
CA LYS A 990 7.70 -16.27 0.13
C LYS A 990 8.82 -17.20 -0.32
N PRO A 991 10.09 -16.80 -0.16
CA PRO A 991 11.22 -17.69 -0.39
C PRO A 991 11.31 -18.73 0.73
N GLY A 992 11.94 -19.86 0.47
CA GLY A 992 12.13 -20.93 1.44
C GLY A 992 11.99 -22.31 0.84
N VAL A 993 11.64 -23.28 1.67
CA VAL A 993 11.43 -24.67 1.26
C VAL A 993 10.06 -25.12 1.73
N VAL A 994 9.19 -25.46 0.80
CA VAL A 994 7.88 -26.06 1.07
C VAL A 994 7.93 -27.54 0.70
N LEU A 995 7.40 -28.40 1.58
CA LEU A 995 7.38 -29.85 1.36
C LEU A 995 5.97 -30.33 1.00
N GLN A 996 5.82 -30.89 -0.20
CA GLN A 996 4.59 -31.53 -0.64
C GLN A 996 4.52 -32.98 -0.10
N GLY A 997 3.36 -33.38 0.44
CA GLY A 997 3.13 -34.72 1.01
C GLY A 997 3.09 -34.81 2.55
N GLY A 998 3.30 -33.69 3.26
CA GLY A 998 3.05 -33.54 4.70
C GLY A 998 4.16 -34.03 5.65
N GLY A 999 4.39 -33.31 6.75
CA GLY A 999 5.33 -33.67 7.81
C GLY A 999 6.78 -33.23 7.55
N LYS A 1000 7.77 -33.98 8.09
CA LYS A 1000 9.22 -33.63 7.96
C LYS A 1000 9.88 -34.16 6.68
N SER A 1001 9.14 -34.88 5.82
CA SER A 1001 9.62 -35.52 4.59
C SER A 1001 8.59 -35.32 3.48
N GLY A 1002 9.02 -35.13 2.23
CA GLY A 1002 8.14 -34.79 1.10
C GLY A 1002 8.92 -34.29 -0.10
N ILE A 1003 8.23 -34.07 -1.23
CA ILE A 1003 8.81 -33.42 -2.41
C ILE A 1003 9.15 -31.98 -2.06
N ARG A 1004 10.31 -31.52 -2.50
CA ARG A 1004 10.84 -30.19 -2.19
C ARG A 1004 10.42 -29.21 -3.28
N ASN A 1005 9.74 -28.15 -2.87
CA ASN A 1005 9.65 -26.90 -3.62
C ASN A 1005 10.66 -25.95 -2.97
N ASP A 1006 11.75 -25.67 -3.67
CA ASP A 1006 12.83 -24.79 -3.23
C ASP A 1006 12.67 -23.43 -3.93
N MET A 1007 12.36 -22.38 -3.17
CA MET A 1007 12.17 -21.01 -3.66
C MET A 1007 13.26 -20.11 -3.10
N ALA A 1008 13.89 -19.32 -3.95
CA ALA A 1008 14.89 -18.35 -3.53
C ALA A 1008 14.91 -17.19 -4.50
N ARG A 1009 15.23 -16.00 -3.96
CA ARG A 1009 15.51 -14.83 -4.77
C ARG A 1009 16.80 -15.04 -5.57
N SER A 1010 16.83 -14.55 -6.80
CA SER A 1010 17.99 -14.67 -7.70
C SER A 1010 18.07 -13.50 -8.67
N ASP A 1011 19.12 -13.47 -9.49
CA ASP A 1011 19.29 -12.61 -10.65
C ASP A 1011 18.45 -13.06 -11.87
N LYS A 1012 17.83 -14.24 -11.81
CA LYS A 1012 16.88 -14.77 -12.79
C LYS A 1012 15.47 -14.35 -12.40
N PHE A 1013 15.09 -13.14 -12.75
CA PHE A 1013 13.75 -12.62 -12.52
C PHE A 1013 13.30 -11.76 -13.69
N PHE A 1014 12.00 -11.49 -13.76
CA PHE A 1014 11.43 -10.57 -14.73
C PHE A 1014 10.18 -9.87 -14.18
N ASP A 1015 9.92 -8.69 -14.72
CA ASP A 1015 8.69 -7.93 -14.46
C ASP A 1015 7.63 -8.33 -15.48
N ALA A 1016 6.50 -8.87 -14.99
CA ALA A 1016 5.43 -9.34 -15.83
C ALA A 1016 4.76 -8.23 -16.66
N SER A 1017 4.92 -6.94 -16.34
CA SER A 1017 4.36 -5.86 -17.17
C SER A 1017 5.15 -5.58 -18.45
N ILE A 1018 6.39 -6.08 -18.57
CA ILE A 1018 7.26 -5.75 -19.73
C ILE A 1018 6.81 -6.51 -20.98
N GLY A 1019 6.44 -7.78 -20.83
CA GLY A 1019 6.01 -8.64 -21.93
C GLY A 1019 4.74 -9.38 -21.56
N TYR A 1020 3.58 -8.88 -22.00
CA TYR A 1020 2.30 -9.54 -21.78
C TYR A 1020 1.37 -9.48 -22.98
N GLU A 1021 0.40 -10.39 -23.02
CA GLU A 1021 -0.67 -10.42 -24.01
C GLU A 1021 -1.97 -10.81 -23.32
N VAL A 1022 -3.05 -10.04 -23.57
CA VAL A 1022 -4.38 -10.42 -23.10
C VAL A 1022 -4.94 -11.45 -24.07
N ILE A 1023 -5.15 -12.67 -23.60
CA ILE A 1023 -5.51 -13.82 -24.45
C ILE A 1023 -6.97 -14.25 -24.30
N ALA A 1024 -7.65 -13.83 -23.23
CA ALA A 1024 -9.04 -14.14 -22.98
C ALA A 1024 -9.69 -13.11 -22.04
N GLY A 1025 -10.98 -12.86 -22.25
CA GLY A 1025 -11.78 -11.90 -21.48
C GLY A 1025 -12.86 -11.24 -22.35
N PRO A 1026 -13.69 -10.36 -21.77
CA PRO A 1026 -14.71 -9.65 -22.52
C PRO A 1026 -14.12 -8.86 -23.70
N GLY A 1027 -14.58 -9.15 -24.93
CA GLY A 1027 -14.13 -8.46 -26.15
C GLY A 1027 -12.74 -8.86 -26.67
N VAL A 1028 -12.08 -9.86 -26.08
CA VAL A 1028 -10.74 -10.32 -26.48
C VAL A 1028 -10.84 -11.42 -27.53
N VAL A 1029 -10.02 -11.32 -28.60
CA VAL A 1029 -9.88 -12.38 -29.60
C VAL A 1029 -8.82 -13.38 -29.14
N GLU A 1030 -9.22 -14.62 -28.90
CA GLU A 1030 -8.32 -15.67 -28.42
C GLU A 1030 -7.31 -16.11 -29.51
N PRO A 1031 -6.04 -16.35 -29.15
CA PRO A 1031 -5.06 -16.89 -30.10
C PRO A 1031 -5.34 -18.37 -30.42
N PRO A 1032 -5.05 -18.87 -31.63
CA PRO A 1032 -5.37 -20.24 -32.03
C PRO A 1032 -4.76 -21.34 -31.15
N TRP A 1033 -3.54 -21.13 -30.66
CA TRP A 1033 -2.89 -22.10 -29.76
C TRP A 1033 -3.64 -22.31 -28.44
N LEU A 1034 -4.41 -21.32 -27.97
CA LEU A 1034 -5.19 -21.43 -26.74
C LEU A 1034 -6.34 -22.44 -26.86
N ASN A 1035 -6.79 -22.68 -28.10
CA ASN A 1035 -7.85 -23.63 -28.43
C ASN A 1035 -7.30 -25.02 -28.80
N TYR A 1036 -6.03 -25.31 -28.52
CA TYR A 1036 -5.44 -26.64 -28.59
C TYR A 1036 -5.62 -27.40 -27.26
N PHE A 1037 -6.63 -28.27 -27.22
CA PHE A 1037 -7.03 -29.03 -26.01
C PHE A 1037 -6.30 -30.38 -25.84
N ARG A 1038 -5.23 -30.64 -26.59
CA ARG A 1038 -4.43 -31.88 -26.47
C ARG A 1038 -3.15 -31.63 -25.67
N LYS A 1039 -2.25 -32.63 -25.62
CA LYS A 1039 -1.06 -32.59 -24.78
C LYS A 1039 0.01 -31.67 -25.37
N TRP A 1040 0.58 -30.83 -24.51
CA TRP A 1040 1.73 -29.96 -24.75
C TRP A 1040 3.07 -30.68 -24.53
N GLY A 1041 3.03 -31.95 -24.14
CA GLY A 1041 4.19 -32.82 -24.00
C GLY A 1041 3.85 -34.29 -24.33
N PRO A 1042 4.85 -35.15 -24.57
CA PRO A 1042 4.64 -36.57 -24.75
C PRO A 1042 4.27 -37.24 -23.42
N ARG A 1043 3.66 -38.42 -23.48
CA ARG A 1043 3.44 -39.27 -22.30
C ARG A 1043 4.76 -39.90 -21.86
N VAL A 1044 5.16 -39.69 -20.61
CA VAL A 1044 6.39 -40.27 -20.04
C VAL A 1044 6.04 -41.31 -18.98
N HIS A 1045 6.58 -42.52 -19.12
CA HIS A 1045 6.45 -43.60 -18.13
C HIS A 1045 7.71 -43.70 -17.27
N TYR A 1046 7.58 -43.43 -15.97
CA TYR A 1046 8.68 -43.55 -15.03
C TYR A 1046 8.77 -44.96 -14.44
N ASN A 1047 9.96 -45.55 -14.46
CA ASN A 1047 10.21 -46.83 -13.81
C ASN A 1047 10.59 -46.59 -12.33
N ILE A 1048 9.58 -46.59 -11.46
CA ILE A 1048 9.73 -46.37 -10.01
C ILE A 1048 10.62 -47.46 -9.38
N ASP A 1049 10.56 -48.70 -9.87
CA ASP A 1049 11.38 -49.80 -9.37
C ASP A 1049 12.87 -49.58 -9.67
N LYS A 1050 13.20 -49.00 -10.83
CA LYS A 1050 14.58 -48.61 -11.18
C LYS A 1050 15.11 -47.55 -10.21
N PHE A 1051 14.29 -46.56 -9.85
CA PHE A 1051 14.65 -45.55 -8.85
C PHE A 1051 14.82 -46.18 -7.46
N LEU A 1052 13.85 -46.99 -7.00
CA LEU A 1052 13.91 -47.68 -5.71
C LEU A 1052 15.12 -48.61 -5.60
N ASN A 1053 15.48 -49.30 -6.68
CA ASN A 1053 16.67 -50.17 -6.74
C ASN A 1053 17.98 -49.36 -6.71
N SER A 1054 18.01 -48.18 -7.32
CA SER A 1054 19.14 -47.25 -7.23
C SER A 1054 19.33 -46.75 -5.79
N VAL A 1055 18.26 -46.28 -5.16
CA VAL A 1055 18.31 -45.78 -3.77
C VAL A 1055 18.55 -46.88 -2.75
N ALA A 1056 18.06 -48.10 -3.00
CA ALA A 1056 18.32 -49.25 -2.15
C ALA A 1056 19.82 -49.50 -1.96
N LYS A 1057 20.67 -49.23 -2.95
CA LYS A 1057 22.13 -49.41 -2.83
C LYS A 1057 22.79 -48.44 -1.82
N ILE A 1058 22.12 -47.32 -1.50
CA ILE A 1058 22.67 -46.23 -0.68
C ILE A 1058 21.97 -46.15 0.69
N LEU A 1059 20.71 -46.60 0.78
CA LEU A 1059 19.92 -46.53 2.01
C LEU A 1059 19.99 -47.83 2.85
N PRO A 1060 20.18 -47.73 4.18
CA PRO A 1060 20.04 -48.86 5.10
C PRO A 1060 18.70 -49.58 4.95
N ILE A 1061 18.70 -50.91 5.06
CA ILE A 1061 17.52 -51.77 4.83
C ILE A 1061 16.32 -51.34 5.69
N PHE A 1062 16.55 -50.94 6.94
CA PHE A 1062 15.49 -50.50 7.85
C PHE A 1062 14.76 -49.22 7.40
N LEU A 1063 15.38 -48.39 6.54
CA LEU A 1063 14.78 -47.15 6.00
C LEU A 1063 14.01 -47.37 4.68
N ARG A 1064 14.29 -48.46 3.95
CA ARG A 1064 13.70 -48.73 2.63
C ARG A 1064 12.18 -48.89 2.68
N LYS A 1065 11.67 -49.56 3.72
CA LYS A 1065 10.21 -49.73 3.94
C LYS A 1065 9.51 -48.39 4.17
N GLY A 1066 10.16 -47.48 4.91
CA GLY A 1066 9.65 -46.11 5.14
C GLY A 1066 9.66 -45.26 3.88
N LEU A 1067 10.74 -45.33 3.08
CA LEU A 1067 10.86 -44.61 1.81
C LEU A 1067 9.82 -45.10 0.80
N ARG A 1068 9.62 -46.42 0.66
CA ARG A 1068 8.59 -46.98 -0.22
C ARG A 1068 7.18 -46.54 0.19
N LYS A 1069 6.89 -46.49 1.50
CA LYS A 1069 5.62 -45.98 2.02
C LYS A 1069 5.43 -44.48 1.73
N LEU A 1070 6.50 -43.69 1.71
CA LEU A 1070 6.45 -42.27 1.34
C LEU A 1070 6.25 -42.08 -0.16
N ILE A 1071 6.97 -42.82 -1.00
CA ILE A 1071 6.82 -42.75 -2.46
C ILE A 1071 5.41 -43.18 -2.89
N ASN A 1072 4.84 -44.21 -2.26
CA ASN A 1072 3.45 -44.59 -2.51
C ASN A 1072 2.42 -43.55 -2.02
N LYS A 1073 2.85 -42.51 -1.29
CA LYS A 1073 2.02 -41.36 -0.89
C LYS A 1073 2.27 -40.12 -1.74
N ILE A 1074 3.24 -40.14 -2.63
CA ILE A 1074 3.49 -39.04 -3.56
C ILE A 1074 2.32 -39.00 -4.57
N PRO A 1075 1.81 -37.80 -4.92
CA PRO A 1075 0.74 -37.66 -5.91
C PRO A 1075 1.08 -38.39 -7.23
N LEU A 1076 0.08 -39.04 -7.84
CA LEU A 1076 0.26 -39.80 -9.08
C LEU A 1076 0.78 -38.93 -10.22
N GLU A 1077 0.48 -37.64 -10.18
CA GLU A 1077 0.92 -36.58 -11.09
C GLU A 1077 2.45 -36.53 -11.23
N VAL A 1078 3.17 -36.82 -10.15
CA VAL A 1078 4.65 -36.81 -10.13
C VAL A 1078 5.22 -38.15 -10.62
N LEU A 1079 4.49 -39.26 -10.48
CA LEU A 1079 4.99 -40.63 -10.66
C LEU A 1079 4.76 -41.23 -12.06
N GLY A 1080 4.22 -40.45 -13.00
CA GLY A 1080 4.13 -40.79 -14.42
C GLY A 1080 2.73 -40.55 -14.95
N GLN A 1081 2.57 -39.52 -15.78
CA GLN A 1081 1.29 -39.17 -16.41
C GLN A 1081 1.47 -38.63 -17.83
N ASN A 1082 0.33 -38.55 -18.52
CA ASN A 1082 0.13 -37.87 -19.80
C ASN A 1082 0.79 -36.48 -19.78
N GLY A 1083 1.39 -36.06 -20.90
CA GLY A 1083 1.96 -34.72 -20.99
C GLY A 1083 0.93 -33.63 -20.65
N PRO A 1084 1.40 -32.48 -20.14
CA PRO A 1084 0.53 -31.43 -19.60
C PRO A 1084 -0.38 -30.86 -20.67
N THR A 1085 -1.53 -30.33 -20.26
CA THR A 1085 -2.52 -29.71 -21.13
C THR A 1085 -2.45 -28.19 -21.03
N GLY A 1086 -2.98 -27.51 -22.06
CA GLY A 1086 -3.00 -26.05 -22.10
C GLY A 1086 -3.91 -25.42 -21.03
N PRO A 1087 -3.80 -24.10 -20.80
CA PRO A 1087 -4.53 -23.39 -19.74
C PRO A 1087 -6.05 -23.59 -19.76
N LYS A 1088 -6.66 -23.66 -20.95
CA LYS A 1088 -8.12 -23.76 -21.12
C LYS A 1088 -8.73 -25.11 -20.71
N VAL A 1089 -7.90 -26.14 -20.50
CA VAL A 1089 -8.32 -27.45 -19.97
C VAL A 1089 -8.36 -27.45 -18.44
N LYS A 1090 -7.76 -26.45 -17.78
CA LYS A 1090 -7.72 -26.36 -16.32
C LYS A 1090 -9.11 -25.94 -15.80
N VAL A 1091 -9.57 -26.59 -14.73
CA VAL A 1091 -10.89 -26.30 -14.12
C VAL A 1091 -11.00 -24.84 -13.65
N THR A 1092 -9.88 -24.23 -13.27
CA THR A 1092 -9.78 -22.81 -12.85
C THR A 1092 -9.89 -21.82 -14.01
N TRP A 1093 -9.93 -22.29 -15.27
CA TRP A 1093 -10.10 -21.41 -16.42
C TRP A 1093 -11.42 -20.65 -16.37
N THR A 1094 -12.54 -21.37 -16.22
CA THR A 1094 -13.87 -20.76 -16.01
C THR A 1094 -14.29 -20.73 -14.54
N GLY A 1095 -13.67 -21.55 -13.70
CA GLY A 1095 -13.93 -21.62 -12.26
C GLY A 1095 -13.14 -20.60 -11.43
N ASP A 1096 -13.44 -20.63 -10.13
CA ASP A 1096 -12.62 -19.97 -9.10
C ASP A 1096 -11.35 -20.79 -8.79
N GLU A 1097 -10.33 -20.13 -8.23
CA GLU A 1097 -9.07 -20.76 -7.87
C GLU A 1097 -9.26 -21.79 -6.74
N GLN A 1098 -8.51 -22.89 -6.77
CA GLN A 1098 -8.61 -23.96 -5.77
C GLN A 1098 -7.57 -23.78 -4.66
N TYR A 1099 -8.04 -23.59 -3.44
CA TYR A 1099 -7.21 -23.43 -2.23
C TYR A 1099 -7.84 -24.15 -1.04
N SER A 1100 -7.00 -24.52 -0.07
CA SER A 1100 -7.38 -25.28 1.14
C SER A 1100 -7.23 -24.49 2.42
#